data_AF-A0A397E5S3-F1
#
_entry.id   AF-A0A397E5S3-F1
#
_cell.length_a   1.000
_cell.length_b   1.000
_cell.length_c   1.000
_cell.angle_alpha   90.00
_cell.angle_beta   90.00
_cell.angle_gamma   90.00
#
_symmetry.space_group_name_H-M   'P 1'
#
loop_
_entity.id
_entity.type
_entity.pdbx_description
1 polymer ?
#
loop_
_entity_poly.entity_id
_entity_poly.type
_entity_poly.pdbx_seq_one_letter_code
_entity_poly.pdbx_strand_id
1 'polypeptide(L)'
;TIVKLQVKTPLPAHLSSLSGFNVYLAPATLRPETMYGQTNCFVLPDGDYGAYRINETDVFVISRRSALNLAHQDFSRTWGQVECLLELKGWDLLGLPLLAPYAAYDTVYTLPLLTISMGKGTGVVTSVPSDAPDDYAALRDLKQKPAMREKYHLTDEMVLPFEVVPIIDIPGYGSTSAVAVCDELKIQSQNDKDKLAKAKDLVYLKGFYEGVLLVGSQAGKKVCDAKAGVRKELLDAGLAIPYWEPESTIMSRTGDECVVAHLDQWYLLYGTEDWKARVSSHIENPQTFETYNPIALGEYRSTLEWLKEWAPCRQFGLGTKLPWDTEFVVESLSDSTIYMAYYTIAHHLQSNVDGSQGGPHGIKASDLTKEVFDFIFLKGPVPAQSAVSEAVWRQLQAEFEYWYPVDLRVSGKDLIRNHLTMCLYNHAEIWANDPAKWPRSFFTNGHVLVDAEKMSKSKGNFLTLEYCFKEYGADATRFACADAGDSMDDANFSRDTANMAILRLTTEEEWIKKTLDDDLRTGALNFNDKMFHAQMDQLITATADHFDKMQWRDGFQSAFFELQIARDAYRDICTRGEFALHKDVIVRFIEAQTIMLAPICPHICEYFWKLLGHADSFVANAAWPAVTGPTDFTLLRAGDFLTKSLKHFRDAVMKGDAVKGKKKPAAIVEPKKPPTHAHVYLANEFPSWQQTVLTFMATLFDKATKSFPADFMAKLKVLLNSHDALKKMTKNVMQFASFVKADAELRGQDAIELR
;
A
#
# COMPACT_ATOMS: atom_id res chain seq x y z
N THR A 1 -27.85 13.84 3.17
CA THR A 1 -29.28 14.15 3.40
C THR A 1 -29.69 15.21 2.42
N ILE A 2 -30.82 15.06 1.74
CA ILE A 2 -31.38 16.13 0.90
C ILE A 2 -32.50 16.82 1.69
N VAL A 3 -32.38 18.12 1.90
CA VAL A 3 -33.38 18.92 2.65
C VAL A 3 -34.36 19.54 1.64
N LYS A 4 -35.64 19.60 1.98
CA LYS A 4 -36.70 20.12 1.09
C LYS A 4 -36.99 21.60 1.39
N LEU A 5 -36.51 22.52 0.56
CA LEU A 5 -36.81 23.96 0.67
C LEU A 5 -37.95 24.31 -0.29
N GLN A 6 -39.16 24.54 0.22
CA GLN A 6 -40.34 24.72 -0.62
C GLN A 6 -40.37 26.12 -1.24
N VAL A 7 -40.58 26.22 -2.55
CA VAL A 7 -40.78 27.51 -3.23
C VAL A 7 -42.14 28.08 -2.80
N LYS A 8 -42.17 29.34 -2.33
CA LYS A 8 -43.42 29.98 -1.91
C LYS A 8 -44.37 30.19 -3.08
N THR A 9 -45.66 30.01 -2.81
CA THR A 9 -46.74 30.31 -3.76
C THR A 9 -47.20 31.77 -3.64
N PRO A 10 -47.62 32.44 -4.73
CA PRO A 10 -47.71 31.91 -6.11
C PRO A 10 -46.33 31.72 -6.76
N LEU A 11 -46.21 30.68 -7.59
CA LEU A 11 -44.97 30.43 -8.33
C LEU A 11 -44.71 31.57 -9.34
N PRO A 12 -43.44 31.97 -9.55
CA PRO A 12 -43.09 32.94 -10.59
C PRO A 12 -43.53 32.47 -11.98
N ALA A 13 -43.71 33.41 -12.91
CA ALA A 13 -44.22 33.13 -14.26
C ALA A 13 -43.43 32.02 -15.00
N HIS A 14 -42.09 31.99 -14.84
CA HIS A 14 -41.23 30.98 -15.47
C HIS A 14 -41.34 29.58 -14.83
N LEU A 15 -41.90 29.45 -13.62
CA LEU A 15 -42.22 28.18 -12.96
C LEU A 15 -43.73 27.84 -13.01
N SER A 16 -44.53 28.62 -13.73
CA SER A 16 -46.00 28.47 -13.75
C SER A 16 -46.47 27.12 -14.30
N SER A 17 -45.67 26.46 -15.16
CA SER A 17 -45.94 25.11 -15.66
C SER A 17 -45.93 24.04 -14.56
N LEU A 18 -45.33 24.34 -13.41
CA LEU A 18 -45.27 23.46 -12.24
C LEU A 18 -46.44 23.71 -11.26
N SER A 19 -47.41 24.55 -11.64
CA SER A 19 -48.60 24.81 -10.83
C SER A 19 -49.37 23.51 -10.57
N GLY A 20 -49.68 23.24 -9.30
CA GLY A 20 -50.32 22.00 -8.85
C GLY A 20 -49.36 21.00 -8.20
N PHE A 21 -48.05 21.23 -8.28
CA PHE A 21 -47.04 20.46 -7.55
C PHE A 21 -46.48 21.24 -6.35
N ASN A 22 -45.97 20.50 -5.37
CA ASN A 22 -45.08 21.05 -4.35
C ASN A 22 -43.66 21.15 -4.94
N VAL A 23 -43.22 22.37 -5.26
CA VAL A 23 -41.89 22.61 -5.84
C VAL A 23 -40.87 22.84 -4.73
N TYR A 24 -39.81 22.04 -4.70
CA TYR A 24 -38.73 22.13 -3.73
C TYR A 24 -37.39 22.38 -4.40
N LEU A 25 -36.61 23.32 -3.87
CA LEU A 25 -35.17 23.29 -4.03
C LEU A 25 -34.61 22.28 -3.04
N ALA A 26 -33.81 21.34 -3.52
CA ALA A 26 -33.43 20.15 -2.76
C ALA A 26 -31.91 20.07 -2.55
N PRO A 27 -31.33 20.92 -1.67
CA PRO A 27 -29.90 20.88 -1.37
C PRO A 27 -29.47 19.62 -0.63
N ALA A 28 -28.32 19.06 -1.04
CA ALA A 28 -27.65 17.99 -0.31
C ALA A 28 -26.73 18.57 0.77
N THR A 29 -26.82 18.02 2.00
CA THR A 29 -25.94 18.37 3.11
C THR A 29 -25.44 17.13 3.84
N LEU A 30 -24.20 17.23 4.33
CA LEU A 30 -23.56 16.28 5.25
C LEU A 30 -23.70 16.69 6.72
N ARG A 31 -24.23 17.90 6.98
CA ARG A 31 -24.40 18.49 8.33
C ARG A 31 -25.87 18.87 8.56
N PRO A 32 -26.77 17.89 8.71
CA PRO A 32 -28.19 18.17 8.95
C PRO A 32 -28.44 18.93 10.25
N GLU A 33 -27.54 18.84 11.23
CA GLU A 33 -27.62 19.59 12.48
C GLU A 33 -27.54 21.11 12.29
N THR A 34 -27.02 21.59 11.16
CA THR A 34 -26.84 23.03 10.92
C THR A 34 -28.05 23.72 10.30
N MET A 35 -29.13 22.99 9.99
CA MET A 35 -30.29 23.56 9.28
C MET A 35 -31.01 24.68 10.04
N TYR A 36 -30.80 24.81 11.35
CA TYR A 36 -31.29 25.94 12.14
C TYR A 36 -30.67 27.29 11.76
N GLY A 37 -29.45 27.26 11.21
CA GLY A 37 -28.65 28.46 10.90
C GLY A 37 -28.80 28.95 9.46
N GLN A 38 -29.83 28.51 8.74
CA GLN A 38 -30.02 28.84 7.33
C GLN A 38 -30.38 30.33 7.13
N THR A 39 -29.60 31.03 6.30
CA THR A 39 -29.88 32.42 5.89
C THR A 39 -30.41 32.52 4.47
N ASN A 40 -30.01 31.60 3.61
CA ASN A 40 -30.33 31.58 2.18
C ASN A 40 -30.09 30.18 1.60
N CYS A 41 -30.39 30.01 0.31
CA CYS A 41 -30.02 28.84 -0.48
C CYS A 41 -29.08 29.31 -1.60
N PHE A 42 -28.10 28.49 -1.99
CA PHE A 42 -27.19 28.80 -3.08
C PHE A 42 -27.46 27.96 -4.31
N VAL A 43 -27.36 28.61 -5.46
CA VAL A 43 -27.39 28.00 -6.80
C VAL A 43 -26.25 28.57 -7.65
N LEU A 44 -25.71 27.74 -8.54
CA LEU A 44 -24.74 28.18 -9.55
C LEU A 44 -25.49 28.85 -10.71
N PRO A 45 -25.30 30.16 -11.01
CA PRO A 45 -26.08 30.85 -12.04
C PRO A 45 -26.02 30.19 -13.42
N ASP A 46 -24.83 29.80 -13.88
CA ASP A 46 -24.66 29.19 -15.20
C ASP A 46 -24.92 27.67 -15.22
N GLY A 47 -25.22 27.08 -14.05
CA GLY A 47 -25.47 25.65 -13.89
C GLY A 47 -26.78 25.19 -14.54
N ASP A 48 -26.77 23.94 -15.00
CA ASP A 48 -27.95 23.26 -15.58
C ASP A 48 -28.77 22.55 -14.49
N TYR A 49 -30.03 22.96 -14.37
CA TYR A 49 -31.00 22.37 -13.45
C TYR A 49 -32.21 21.84 -14.22
N GLY A 50 -32.96 20.95 -13.58
CA GLY A 50 -34.28 20.58 -14.04
C GLY A 50 -35.24 20.46 -12.86
N ALA A 51 -36.51 20.69 -13.12
CA ALA A 51 -37.60 20.40 -12.22
C ALA A 51 -38.06 18.96 -12.47
N TYR A 52 -37.60 18.05 -11.63
CA TYR A 52 -37.82 16.61 -11.77
C TYR A 52 -38.92 16.14 -10.84
N ARG A 53 -39.86 15.37 -11.39
CA ARG A 53 -40.95 14.80 -10.60
C ARG A 53 -40.43 13.62 -9.77
N ILE A 54 -40.54 13.74 -8.45
CA ILE A 54 -40.05 12.72 -7.51
C ILE A 54 -41.14 11.71 -7.16
N ASN A 55 -42.37 12.21 -6.96
CA ASN A 55 -43.54 11.39 -6.68
C ASN A 55 -44.79 12.05 -7.31
N GLU A 56 -45.99 11.62 -6.91
CA GLU A 56 -47.22 12.17 -7.49
C GLU A 56 -47.40 13.67 -7.25
N THR A 57 -46.91 14.21 -6.13
CA THR A 57 -47.14 15.59 -5.67
C THR A 57 -45.91 16.48 -5.69
N ASP A 58 -44.71 15.93 -5.53
CA ASP A 58 -43.49 16.68 -5.26
C ASP A 58 -42.58 16.75 -6.49
N VAL A 59 -42.03 17.94 -6.73
CA VAL A 59 -41.07 18.23 -7.80
C VAL A 59 -39.81 18.83 -7.18
N PHE A 60 -38.65 18.25 -7.50
CA PHE A 60 -37.36 18.74 -7.03
C PHE A 60 -36.61 19.48 -8.14
N VAL A 61 -36.13 20.68 -7.82
CA VAL A 61 -35.25 21.46 -8.69
C VAL A 61 -33.80 21.16 -8.32
N ILE A 62 -33.13 20.35 -9.14
CA ILE A 62 -31.79 19.79 -8.89
C ILE A 62 -31.03 19.56 -10.20
N SER A 63 -29.76 19.13 -10.12
CA SER A 63 -28.98 18.73 -11.30
C SER A 63 -29.48 17.41 -11.90
N ARG A 64 -29.34 17.25 -13.22
CA ARG A 64 -29.72 16.00 -13.92
C ARG A 64 -29.06 14.75 -13.35
N ARG A 65 -27.78 14.83 -12.99
CA ARG A 65 -27.03 13.71 -12.38
C ARG A 65 -27.68 13.26 -11.07
N SER A 66 -28.01 14.21 -10.19
CA SER A 66 -28.63 13.89 -8.91
C SER A 66 -30.04 13.34 -9.07
N ALA A 67 -30.81 13.81 -10.05
CA ALA A 67 -32.12 13.26 -10.40
C ALA A 67 -32.03 11.81 -10.89
N LEU A 68 -31.03 11.49 -11.72
CA LEU A 68 -30.77 10.11 -12.15
C LEU A 68 -30.42 9.21 -10.96
N ASN A 69 -29.54 9.67 -10.08
CA ASN A 69 -29.15 8.92 -8.89
C ASN A 69 -30.35 8.67 -7.95
N LEU A 70 -31.22 9.67 -7.75
CA LEU A 70 -32.47 9.54 -7.00
C LEU A 70 -33.46 8.57 -7.66
N ALA A 71 -33.56 8.57 -8.98
CA ALA A 71 -34.44 7.63 -9.69
C ALA A 71 -34.05 6.16 -9.46
N HIS A 72 -32.76 5.89 -9.21
CA HIS A 72 -32.27 4.56 -8.83
C HIS A 72 -32.35 4.27 -7.32
N GLN A 73 -32.87 5.19 -6.51
CA GLN A 73 -33.01 5.08 -5.04
C GLN A 73 -34.48 5.20 -4.60
N ASP A 74 -35.42 4.79 -5.46
CA ASP A 74 -36.88 4.85 -5.24
C ASP A 74 -37.47 6.27 -5.12
N PHE A 75 -36.75 7.29 -5.57
CA PHE A 75 -37.23 8.68 -5.61
C PHE A 75 -37.61 9.11 -7.04
N SER A 76 -38.36 8.23 -7.72
CA SER A 76 -39.04 8.49 -8.99
C SER A 76 -40.29 7.62 -9.11
N ARG A 77 -41.23 7.96 -10.00
CA ARG A 77 -42.44 7.16 -10.24
C ARG A 77 -42.15 5.80 -10.87
N THR A 78 -41.06 5.72 -11.62
CA THR A 78 -40.58 4.49 -12.25
C THR A 78 -39.09 4.40 -11.99
N TRP A 79 -38.66 3.31 -11.35
CA TRP A 79 -37.28 3.10 -10.96
C TRP A 79 -36.33 3.26 -12.15
N GLY A 80 -35.25 4.02 -11.95
CA GLY A 80 -34.25 4.36 -12.96
C GLY A 80 -34.69 5.36 -14.04
N GLN A 81 -35.95 5.80 -14.05
CA GLN A 81 -36.44 6.78 -15.02
C GLN A 81 -36.60 8.17 -14.39
N VAL A 82 -36.04 9.15 -15.09
CA VAL A 82 -36.08 10.56 -14.70
C VAL A 82 -37.16 11.29 -15.50
N GLU A 83 -38.10 11.95 -14.82
CA GLU A 83 -39.17 12.74 -15.45
C GLU A 83 -38.91 14.23 -15.25
N CYS A 84 -38.31 14.87 -16.27
CA CYS A 84 -38.07 16.32 -16.28
C CYS A 84 -39.32 17.05 -16.77
N LEU A 85 -39.89 17.91 -15.93
CA LEU A 85 -41.05 18.74 -16.29
C LEU A 85 -40.66 20.09 -16.87
N LEU A 86 -39.48 20.60 -16.49
CA LEU A 86 -38.97 21.89 -16.92
C LEU A 86 -37.44 21.92 -16.79
N GLU A 87 -36.74 22.32 -17.85
CA GLU A 87 -35.31 22.62 -17.81
C GLU A 87 -35.09 24.07 -17.41
N LEU A 88 -34.08 24.32 -16.56
CA LEU A 88 -33.83 25.61 -15.93
C LEU A 88 -32.33 25.88 -15.89
N LYS A 89 -31.94 27.15 -15.99
CA LYS A 89 -30.61 27.61 -15.59
C LYS A 89 -30.65 28.14 -14.16
N GLY A 90 -29.51 28.15 -13.49
CA GLY A 90 -29.42 28.76 -12.16
C GLY A 90 -29.84 30.23 -12.14
N TRP A 91 -29.67 30.94 -13.27
CA TRP A 91 -30.20 32.29 -13.48
C TRP A 91 -31.71 32.39 -13.29
N ASP A 92 -32.47 31.39 -13.73
CA ASP A 92 -33.93 31.36 -13.54
C ASP A 92 -34.30 31.17 -12.06
N LEU A 93 -33.38 30.62 -11.27
CA LEU A 93 -33.60 30.28 -9.88
C LEU A 93 -33.22 31.38 -8.91
N LEU A 94 -32.60 32.49 -9.32
CA LEU A 94 -32.13 33.54 -8.40
C LEU A 94 -33.28 34.40 -7.85
N GLY A 95 -33.22 34.76 -6.56
CA GLY A 95 -34.24 35.58 -5.89
C GLY A 95 -35.55 34.86 -5.56
N LEU A 96 -35.63 33.53 -5.70
CA LEU A 96 -36.79 32.73 -5.35
C LEU A 96 -37.02 32.70 -3.84
N PRO A 97 -38.23 33.03 -3.34
CA PRO A 97 -38.58 32.90 -1.93
C PRO A 97 -38.82 31.43 -1.55
N LEU A 98 -38.15 30.97 -0.50
CA LEU A 98 -38.19 29.59 -0.02
C LEU A 98 -38.65 29.51 1.44
N LEU A 99 -39.36 28.43 1.76
CA LEU A 99 -39.60 27.95 3.11
C LEU A 99 -38.55 26.89 3.43
N ALA A 100 -37.61 27.25 4.31
CA ALA A 100 -36.51 26.37 4.70
C ALA A 100 -36.80 25.67 6.04
N PRO A 101 -36.70 24.32 6.12
CA PRO A 101 -36.89 23.59 7.36
C PRO A 101 -36.02 24.12 8.50
N TYR A 102 -36.62 24.39 9.65
CA TYR A 102 -35.97 24.86 10.88
C TYR A 102 -35.19 26.19 10.80
N ALA A 103 -35.22 26.89 9.67
CA ALA A 103 -34.57 28.19 9.56
C ALA A 103 -35.16 29.20 10.56
N ALA A 104 -34.32 30.09 11.10
CA ALA A 104 -34.76 31.17 11.97
C ALA A 104 -35.62 32.23 11.23
N TYR A 105 -35.60 32.22 9.90
CA TYR A 105 -36.32 33.16 9.04
C TYR A 105 -37.51 32.48 8.35
N ASP A 106 -38.68 33.12 8.39
CA ASP A 106 -39.90 32.63 7.73
C ASP A 106 -39.78 32.55 6.20
N THR A 107 -38.86 33.31 5.62
CA THR A 107 -38.54 33.27 4.18
C THR A 107 -37.03 33.40 4.03
N VAL A 108 -36.43 32.53 3.24
CA VAL A 108 -35.05 32.69 2.77
C VAL A 108 -35.06 32.77 1.24
N TYR A 109 -33.99 33.28 0.62
CA TYR A 109 -33.94 33.45 -0.83
C TYR A 109 -32.82 32.63 -1.47
N THR A 110 -32.93 32.38 -2.76
CA THR A 110 -31.84 31.82 -3.57
C THR A 110 -30.84 32.89 -3.99
N LEU A 111 -29.56 32.65 -3.68
CA LEU A 111 -28.44 33.54 -3.96
C LEU A 111 -27.39 32.82 -4.82
N PRO A 112 -26.53 33.55 -5.54
CA PRO A 112 -25.51 32.96 -6.38
C PRO A 112 -24.29 32.49 -5.55
N LEU A 113 -23.79 31.30 -5.85
CA LEU A 113 -22.47 30.83 -5.40
C LEU A 113 -21.69 30.24 -6.58
N LEU A 114 -20.55 30.83 -6.90
CA LEU A 114 -19.80 30.52 -8.12
C LEU A 114 -18.92 29.25 -8.03
N THR A 115 -18.80 28.69 -6.82
CA THR A 115 -17.91 27.56 -6.52
C THR A 115 -18.63 26.21 -6.43
N ILE A 116 -19.95 26.18 -6.67
CA ILE A 116 -20.76 24.96 -6.63
C ILE A 116 -20.31 24.00 -7.75
N SER A 117 -20.16 22.73 -7.39
CA SER A 117 -19.96 21.65 -8.36
C SER A 117 -21.30 21.03 -8.75
N MET A 118 -21.62 21.02 -10.04
CA MET A 118 -22.82 20.33 -10.56
C MET A 118 -22.68 18.80 -10.54
N GLY A 119 -21.46 18.28 -10.32
CA GLY A 119 -21.14 16.87 -10.22
C GLY A 119 -21.02 16.33 -8.79
N LYS A 120 -21.43 17.09 -7.77
CA LYS A 120 -21.48 16.62 -6.37
C LYS A 120 -22.76 17.10 -5.71
N GLY A 121 -23.39 16.26 -4.90
CA GLY A 121 -24.68 16.57 -4.30
C GLY A 121 -25.75 16.80 -5.37
N THR A 122 -26.56 17.84 -5.21
CA THR A 122 -27.69 18.14 -6.10
C THR A 122 -27.47 19.38 -6.97
N GLY A 123 -26.30 20.02 -6.90
CA GLY A 123 -26.06 21.35 -7.48
C GLY A 123 -26.73 22.50 -6.70
N VAL A 124 -27.49 22.19 -5.65
CA VAL A 124 -28.11 23.18 -4.75
C VAL A 124 -27.47 23.03 -3.38
N VAL A 125 -27.15 24.15 -2.71
CA VAL A 125 -26.43 24.15 -1.43
C VAL A 125 -27.17 25.01 -0.41
N THR A 126 -27.35 24.53 0.82
CA THR A 126 -27.87 25.35 1.92
C THR A 126 -26.81 26.34 2.40
N SER A 127 -27.20 27.58 2.75
CA SER A 127 -26.27 28.57 3.32
C SER A 127 -26.41 28.65 4.83
N VAL A 128 -25.37 28.24 5.55
CA VAL A 128 -25.26 28.32 7.01
C VAL A 128 -23.98 29.10 7.40
N PRO A 129 -24.00 30.44 7.26
CA PRO A 129 -22.81 31.29 7.39
C PRO A 129 -22.22 31.35 8.80
N SER A 130 -22.87 30.78 9.81
CA SER A 130 -22.29 30.67 11.16
C SER A 130 -21.18 29.62 11.25
N ASP A 131 -21.26 28.56 10.45
CA ASP A 131 -20.45 27.34 10.60
C ASP A 131 -19.88 26.79 9.28
N ALA A 132 -20.14 27.48 8.17
CA ALA A 132 -19.55 27.23 6.86
C ALA A 132 -18.82 28.51 6.36
N PRO A 133 -17.48 28.49 6.27
CA PRO A 133 -16.67 29.63 5.81
C PRO A 133 -17.03 30.12 4.40
N ASP A 134 -17.30 29.20 3.46
CA ASP A 134 -17.72 29.52 2.09
C ASP A 134 -19.01 30.33 2.08
N ASP A 135 -19.99 29.92 2.89
CA ASP A 135 -21.31 30.53 3.00
C ASP A 135 -21.22 31.95 3.58
N TYR A 136 -20.42 32.13 4.64
CA TYR A 136 -20.16 33.45 5.21
C TYR A 136 -19.50 34.40 4.21
N ALA A 137 -18.46 33.93 3.51
CA ALA A 137 -17.74 34.76 2.54
C ALA A 137 -18.65 35.21 1.39
N ALA A 138 -19.49 34.30 0.87
CA ALA A 138 -20.45 34.60 -0.20
C ALA A 138 -21.55 35.56 0.26
N LEU A 139 -22.15 35.35 1.44
CA LEU A 139 -23.15 36.26 1.98
C LEU A 139 -22.56 37.65 2.25
N ARG A 140 -21.36 37.72 2.84
CA ARG A 140 -20.65 38.98 3.11
C ARG A 140 -20.35 39.73 1.81
N ASP A 141 -19.89 39.04 0.77
CA ASP A 141 -19.63 39.65 -0.54
C ASP A 141 -20.88 40.30 -1.12
N LEU A 142 -22.03 39.62 -1.05
CA LEU A 142 -23.31 40.16 -1.52
C LEU A 142 -23.79 41.35 -0.68
N LYS A 143 -23.59 41.33 0.64
CA LYS A 143 -23.89 42.48 1.51
C LYS A 143 -23.01 43.69 1.17
N GLN A 144 -21.71 43.50 1.05
CA GLN A 144 -20.73 44.59 0.90
C GLN A 144 -20.67 45.19 -0.52
N LYS A 145 -21.02 44.44 -1.56
CA LYS A 145 -20.84 44.85 -2.97
C LYS A 145 -22.20 45.01 -3.65
N PRO A 146 -22.82 46.22 -3.66
CA PRO A 146 -24.07 46.48 -4.37
C PRO A 146 -24.05 46.06 -5.85
N ALA A 147 -22.92 46.26 -6.53
CA ALA A 147 -22.74 45.84 -7.92
C ALA A 147 -22.91 44.32 -8.13
N MET A 148 -22.63 43.50 -7.11
CA MET A 148 -22.86 42.06 -7.19
C MET A 148 -24.36 41.75 -7.13
N ARG A 149 -25.12 42.43 -6.26
CA ARG A 149 -26.58 42.30 -6.20
C ARG A 149 -27.24 42.74 -7.51
N GLU A 150 -26.82 43.88 -8.06
CA GLU A 150 -27.31 44.40 -9.34
C GLU A 150 -27.03 43.42 -10.50
N LYS A 151 -25.81 42.89 -10.58
CA LYS A 151 -25.40 41.91 -11.59
C LYS A 151 -26.30 40.66 -11.60
N TYR A 152 -26.72 40.20 -10.43
CA TYR A 152 -27.52 38.98 -10.26
C TYR A 152 -29.02 39.26 -10.06
N HIS A 153 -29.47 40.49 -10.31
CA HIS A 153 -30.87 40.91 -10.22
C HIS A 153 -31.49 40.67 -8.83
N LEU A 154 -30.71 40.83 -7.76
CA LEU A 154 -31.14 40.63 -6.38
C LEU A 154 -31.54 41.97 -5.74
N THR A 155 -32.67 42.00 -5.04
CA THR A 155 -33.09 43.16 -4.25
C THR A 155 -32.46 43.15 -2.86
N ASP A 156 -32.40 44.32 -2.23
CA ASP A 156 -31.75 44.49 -0.92
C ASP A 156 -32.42 43.66 0.18
N GLU A 157 -33.74 43.50 0.11
CA GLU A 157 -34.55 42.69 1.03
C GLU A 157 -34.18 41.19 1.00
N MET A 158 -33.60 40.70 -0.10
CA MET A 158 -33.20 39.30 -0.26
C MET A 158 -31.86 38.97 0.41
N VAL A 159 -31.09 40.00 0.81
CA VAL A 159 -29.70 39.83 1.28
C VAL A 159 -29.43 40.57 2.59
N LEU A 160 -29.75 41.86 2.66
CA LEU A 160 -29.31 42.72 3.77
C LEU A 160 -29.91 42.33 5.13
N PRO A 161 -31.21 41.95 5.24
CA PRO A 161 -31.80 41.59 6.53
C PRO A 161 -31.28 40.29 7.15
N PHE A 162 -30.59 39.44 6.37
CA PHE A 162 -30.20 38.10 6.81
C PHE A 162 -28.86 38.13 7.55
N GLU A 163 -28.92 38.17 8.87
CA GLU A 163 -27.75 38.07 9.74
C GLU A 163 -27.35 36.62 10.07
N VAL A 164 -26.10 36.44 10.46
CA VAL A 164 -25.55 35.15 10.87
C VAL A 164 -26.27 34.66 12.14
N VAL A 165 -26.81 33.44 12.08
CA VAL A 165 -27.56 32.82 13.19
C VAL A 165 -26.64 31.88 13.96
N PRO A 166 -26.33 32.14 15.24
CA PRO A 166 -25.46 31.27 16.03
C PRO A 166 -26.16 29.95 16.36
N ILE A 167 -25.54 28.81 16.01
CA ILE A 167 -26.14 27.48 16.19
C ILE A 167 -25.23 26.47 16.89
N ILE A 168 -23.91 26.60 16.76
CA ILE A 168 -22.93 25.70 17.37
C ILE A 168 -21.87 26.55 18.04
N ASP A 169 -21.61 26.30 19.32
CA ASP A 169 -20.47 26.88 20.02
C ASP A 169 -19.27 25.94 19.89
N ILE A 170 -18.20 26.40 19.24
CA ILE A 170 -16.96 25.67 19.12
C ILE A 170 -15.93 26.29 20.06
N PRO A 171 -15.39 25.55 21.04
CA PRO A 171 -14.36 26.06 21.95
C PRO A 171 -13.20 26.73 21.20
N GLY A 172 -12.91 27.99 21.54
CA GLY A 172 -11.86 28.79 20.91
C GLY A 172 -12.29 29.56 19.64
N TYR A 173 -13.43 29.24 19.03
CA TYR A 173 -14.00 30.00 17.90
C TYR A 173 -15.34 30.68 18.23
N GLY A 174 -16.04 30.21 19.26
CA GLY A 174 -17.33 30.75 19.71
C GLY A 174 -18.53 30.25 18.91
N SER A 175 -19.66 30.94 19.04
CA SER A 175 -20.97 30.57 18.46
C SER A 175 -21.16 30.91 16.98
N THR A 176 -20.17 31.58 16.37
CA THR A 176 -20.13 31.94 14.94
C THR A 176 -18.75 31.59 14.38
N SER A 177 -18.44 30.29 14.41
CA SER A 177 -17.10 29.76 14.16
C SER A 177 -16.54 30.11 12.77
N ALA A 178 -17.38 30.09 11.74
CA ALA A 178 -16.98 30.46 10.38
C ALA A 178 -16.59 31.95 10.26
N VAL A 179 -17.29 32.83 10.98
CA VAL A 179 -17.00 34.26 11.02
C VAL A 179 -15.61 34.48 11.65
N ALA A 180 -15.39 33.89 12.83
CA ALA A 180 -14.13 34.04 13.57
C ALA A 180 -12.92 33.56 12.76
N VAL A 181 -13.02 32.38 12.15
CA VAL A 181 -11.91 31.81 11.36
C VAL A 181 -11.68 32.58 10.04
N CYS A 182 -12.75 33.04 9.38
CA CYS A 182 -12.61 33.88 8.18
C CYS A 182 -11.90 35.21 8.48
N ASP A 183 -12.21 35.83 9.62
CA ASP A 183 -11.57 37.07 10.06
C ASP A 183 -10.10 36.83 10.46
N GLU A 184 -9.81 35.74 11.18
CA GLU A 184 -8.45 35.33 11.55
C GLU A 184 -7.56 35.10 10.31
N LEU A 185 -8.08 34.38 9.31
CA LEU A 185 -7.37 34.09 8.05
C LEU A 185 -7.40 35.26 7.05
N LYS A 186 -8.03 36.39 7.41
CA LYS A 186 -8.17 37.59 6.57
C LYS A 186 -8.71 37.24 5.18
N ILE A 187 -9.80 36.48 5.14
CA ILE A 187 -10.50 36.12 3.91
C ILE A 187 -11.31 37.32 3.45
N GLN A 188 -11.15 37.78 2.21
CA GLN A 188 -11.76 39.00 1.70
C GLN A 188 -12.81 38.74 0.61
N SER A 189 -12.80 37.56 0.00
CA SER A 189 -13.70 37.21 -1.09
C SER A 189 -14.03 35.72 -1.09
N GLN A 190 -15.20 35.34 -1.60
CA GLN A 190 -15.54 33.94 -1.90
C GLN A 190 -14.59 33.28 -2.91
N ASN A 191 -13.75 34.06 -3.58
CA ASN A 191 -12.74 33.58 -4.53
C ASN A 191 -11.41 33.16 -3.86
N ASP A 192 -11.22 33.36 -2.55
CA ASP A 192 -10.00 33.01 -1.81
C ASP A 192 -9.92 31.49 -1.51
N LYS A 193 -9.96 30.65 -2.57
CA LYS A 193 -10.15 29.19 -2.49
C LYS A 193 -9.25 28.48 -1.48
N ASP A 194 -7.94 28.76 -1.50
CA ASP A 194 -6.99 28.08 -0.62
C ASP A 194 -7.19 28.44 0.86
N LYS A 195 -7.53 29.71 1.13
CA LYS A 195 -7.83 30.15 2.51
C LYS A 195 -9.16 29.60 2.99
N LEU A 196 -10.17 29.55 2.13
CA LEU A 196 -11.48 28.99 2.45
C LEU A 196 -11.41 27.48 2.69
N ALA A 197 -10.64 26.75 1.90
CA ALA A 197 -10.38 25.33 2.13
C ALA A 197 -9.74 25.09 3.52
N LYS A 198 -8.71 25.87 3.86
CA LYS A 198 -8.08 25.81 5.19
C LYS A 198 -9.05 26.19 6.32
N ALA A 199 -9.87 27.22 6.13
CA ALA A 199 -10.88 27.64 7.09
C ALA A 199 -11.90 26.51 7.34
N LYS A 200 -12.35 25.88 6.26
CA LYS A 200 -13.32 24.78 6.30
C LYS A 200 -12.78 23.61 7.10
N ASP A 201 -11.55 23.16 6.85
CA ASP A 201 -10.95 22.04 7.57
C ASP A 201 -10.88 22.30 9.10
N LEU A 202 -10.50 23.52 9.50
CA LEU A 202 -10.43 23.92 10.91
C LEU A 202 -11.81 23.89 11.59
N VAL A 203 -12.82 24.45 10.93
CA VAL A 203 -14.18 24.55 11.49
C VAL A 203 -14.88 23.19 11.49
N TYR A 204 -14.76 22.40 10.42
CA TYR A 204 -15.48 21.13 10.27
C TYR A 204 -15.00 20.07 11.26
N LEU A 205 -13.68 19.83 11.34
CA LEU A 205 -13.13 18.76 12.17
C LEU A 205 -13.35 19.08 13.66
N LYS A 206 -13.02 20.31 14.07
CA LYS A 206 -13.18 20.75 15.45
C LYS A 206 -14.66 20.84 15.83
N GLY A 207 -15.50 21.36 14.94
CA GLY A 207 -16.95 21.46 15.16
C GLY A 207 -17.62 20.11 15.35
N PHE A 208 -17.17 19.06 14.68
CA PHE A 208 -17.74 17.73 14.83
C PHE A 208 -17.49 17.11 16.21
N TYR A 209 -16.25 17.20 16.73
CA TYR A 209 -15.85 16.54 17.99
C TYR A 209 -16.03 17.41 19.24
N GLU A 210 -15.83 18.73 19.12
CA GLU A 210 -15.84 19.67 20.26
C GLU A 210 -17.04 20.60 20.25
N GLY A 211 -17.69 20.82 19.10
CA GLY A 211 -18.81 21.74 18.97
C GLY A 211 -20.04 21.28 19.74
N VAL A 212 -20.69 22.23 20.43
CA VAL A 212 -21.93 22.01 21.19
C VAL A 212 -23.08 22.72 20.50
N LEU A 213 -24.15 21.98 20.19
CA LEU A 213 -25.33 22.53 19.53
C LEU A 213 -26.11 23.43 20.50
N LEU A 214 -26.48 24.64 20.08
CA LEU A 214 -27.15 25.64 20.92
C LEU A 214 -28.67 25.67 20.74
N VAL A 215 -29.18 25.08 19.66
CA VAL A 215 -30.56 25.23 19.19
C VAL A 215 -31.20 23.89 18.87
N GLY A 216 -32.53 23.88 18.79
CA GLY A 216 -33.31 22.69 18.45
C GLY A 216 -33.49 21.70 19.61
N SER A 217 -34.11 20.58 19.30
CA SER A 217 -34.42 19.46 20.21
C SER A 217 -33.17 18.81 20.82
N GLN A 218 -32.03 18.88 20.13
CA GLN A 218 -30.76 18.30 20.53
C GLN A 218 -29.78 19.33 21.15
N ALA A 219 -30.28 20.52 21.53
CA ALA A 219 -29.47 21.56 22.16
C ALA A 219 -28.76 21.05 23.44
N GLY A 220 -27.53 21.52 23.66
CA GLY A 220 -26.65 21.14 24.78
C GLY A 220 -25.82 19.88 24.54
N LYS A 221 -26.01 19.17 23.42
CA LYS A 221 -25.22 17.98 23.06
C LYS A 221 -24.07 18.33 22.13
N LYS A 222 -23.04 17.48 22.12
CA LYS A 222 -21.97 17.56 21.12
C LYS A 222 -22.51 17.22 19.74
N VAL A 223 -21.95 17.84 18.70
CA VAL A 223 -22.38 17.66 17.30
C VAL A 223 -22.30 16.19 16.87
N CYS A 224 -21.22 15.47 17.21
CA CYS A 224 -21.06 14.04 16.91
C CYS A 224 -22.23 13.18 17.44
N ASP A 225 -22.81 13.53 18.59
CA ASP A 225 -23.95 12.83 19.18
C ASP A 225 -25.29 13.35 18.64
N ALA A 226 -25.41 14.66 18.40
CA ALA A 226 -26.65 15.31 17.98
C ALA A 226 -27.01 15.07 16.50
N LYS A 227 -26.00 14.92 15.62
CA LYS A 227 -26.16 14.85 14.16
C LYS A 227 -27.14 13.77 13.71
N ALA A 228 -27.05 12.56 14.27
CA ALA A 228 -27.92 11.45 13.91
C ALA A 228 -29.38 11.71 14.35
N GLY A 229 -29.56 12.34 15.53
CA GLY A 229 -30.87 12.71 16.05
C GLY A 229 -31.57 13.75 15.17
N VAL A 230 -30.91 14.88 14.87
CA VAL A 230 -31.49 15.92 14.00
C VAL A 230 -31.77 15.40 12.59
N ARG A 231 -30.88 14.56 12.04
CA ARG A 231 -31.12 13.89 10.76
C ARG A 231 -32.41 13.09 10.80
N LYS A 232 -32.63 12.29 11.84
CA LYS A 232 -33.82 11.47 11.99
C LYS A 232 -35.08 12.34 12.08
N GLU A 233 -35.05 13.40 12.87
CA GLU A 233 -36.20 14.32 13.01
C GLU A 233 -36.62 14.96 11.68
N LEU A 234 -35.65 15.40 10.86
CA LEU A 234 -35.92 15.93 9.52
C LEU A 234 -36.57 14.90 8.59
N LEU A 235 -36.12 13.64 8.66
CA LEU A 235 -36.65 12.54 7.85
C LEU A 235 -38.06 12.15 8.31
N ASP A 236 -38.26 11.97 9.61
CA ASP A 236 -39.54 11.58 10.21
C ASP A 236 -40.62 12.65 9.98
N ALA A 237 -40.24 13.93 9.93
CA ALA A 237 -41.12 15.05 9.60
C ALA A 237 -41.40 15.21 8.09
N GLY A 238 -40.78 14.41 7.23
CA GLY A 238 -40.91 14.52 5.77
C GLY A 238 -40.23 15.75 5.15
N LEU A 239 -39.43 16.47 5.94
CA LEU A 239 -38.71 17.70 5.57
C LEU A 239 -37.38 17.43 4.86
N ALA A 240 -36.93 16.19 4.86
CA ALA A 240 -35.74 15.73 4.15
C ALA A 240 -35.93 14.30 3.64
N ILE A 241 -35.06 13.88 2.72
CA ILE A 241 -34.94 12.48 2.28
C ILE A 241 -33.49 11.99 2.45
N PRO A 242 -33.27 10.68 2.65
CA PRO A 242 -31.95 10.13 2.53
C PRO A 242 -31.49 10.20 1.06
N TYR A 243 -30.18 10.34 0.87
CA TYR A 243 -29.57 10.41 -0.45
C TYR A 243 -28.15 9.85 -0.33
N TRP A 244 -27.84 8.93 -1.23
CA TRP A 244 -26.51 8.35 -1.34
C TRP A 244 -25.92 8.73 -2.69
N GLU A 245 -24.62 8.99 -2.73
CA GLU A 245 -23.92 9.25 -3.98
C GLU A 245 -22.52 8.64 -3.92
N PRO A 246 -21.92 8.31 -5.07
CA PRO A 246 -20.51 7.96 -5.11
C PRO A 246 -19.66 9.13 -4.58
N GLU A 247 -18.72 8.86 -3.67
CA GLU A 247 -17.84 9.89 -3.08
C GLU A 247 -17.01 10.64 -4.15
N SER A 248 -16.76 9.97 -5.27
CA SER A 248 -16.08 10.49 -6.46
C SER A 248 -16.76 9.95 -7.70
N THR A 249 -16.48 10.55 -8.86
CA THR A 249 -16.97 10.03 -10.14
C THR A 249 -16.38 8.64 -10.38
N ILE A 250 -17.26 7.65 -10.47
CA ILE A 250 -16.91 6.26 -10.78
C ILE A 250 -17.38 5.97 -12.20
N MET A 251 -16.46 5.56 -13.07
CA MET A 251 -16.77 5.18 -14.43
C MET A 251 -16.80 3.66 -14.55
N SER A 252 -17.87 3.13 -15.14
CA SER A 252 -17.97 1.71 -15.46
C SER A 252 -17.09 1.37 -16.68
N ARG A 253 -16.90 0.06 -16.92
CA ARG A 253 -16.15 -0.42 -18.10
C ARG A 253 -16.83 -0.09 -19.43
N THR A 254 -18.15 0.15 -19.43
CA THR A 254 -18.91 0.55 -20.63
C THR A 254 -18.80 2.04 -20.93
N GLY A 255 -18.20 2.82 -20.03
CA GLY A 255 -18.07 4.27 -20.16
C GLY A 255 -19.20 5.06 -19.49
N ASP A 256 -20.14 4.39 -18.81
CA ASP A 256 -21.22 5.04 -18.07
C ASP A 256 -20.75 5.52 -16.69
N GLU A 257 -21.20 6.70 -16.27
CA GLU A 257 -21.00 7.20 -14.91
C GLU A 257 -21.91 6.44 -13.94
N CYS A 258 -21.32 5.82 -12.91
CA CYS A 258 -22.04 5.00 -11.96
C CYS A 258 -22.84 5.86 -10.96
N VAL A 259 -23.96 5.30 -10.51
CA VAL A 259 -24.83 5.86 -9.47
C VAL A 259 -24.93 4.88 -8.30
N VAL A 260 -25.44 5.34 -7.15
CA VAL A 260 -25.82 4.43 -6.05
C VAL A 260 -27.26 4.01 -6.28
N ALA A 261 -27.50 2.71 -6.37
CA ALA A 261 -28.81 2.15 -6.63
C ALA A 261 -29.31 1.34 -5.42
N HIS A 262 -30.60 1.46 -5.13
CA HIS A 262 -31.31 0.57 -4.22
C HIS A 262 -31.92 -0.56 -5.04
N LEU A 263 -31.47 -1.79 -4.78
CA LEU A 263 -31.79 -2.99 -5.53
C LEU A 263 -31.84 -4.19 -4.58
N ASP A 264 -32.70 -5.16 -4.89
CA ASP A 264 -32.63 -6.48 -4.29
C ASP A 264 -31.35 -7.19 -4.76
N GLN A 265 -30.57 -7.69 -3.81
CA GLN A 265 -29.24 -8.23 -4.06
C GLN A 265 -28.86 -9.23 -2.95
N TRP A 266 -28.11 -10.27 -3.30
CA TRP A 266 -27.51 -11.17 -2.31
C TRP A 266 -26.27 -10.52 -1.67
N TYR A 267 -25.98 -10.83 -0.41
CA TYR A 267 -24.84 -10.25 0.30
C TYR A 267 -24.04 -11.30 1.06
N LEU A 268 -22.71 -11.18 1.02
CA LEU A 268 -21.81 -11.76 2.02
C LEU A 268 -21.66 -10.76 3.17
N LEU A 269 -21.93 -11.21 4.39
CA LEU A 269 -22.00 -10.36 5.58
C LEU A 269 -20.65 -10.33 6.32
N TYR A 270 -19.59 -9.85 5.67
CA TYR A 270 -18.26 -9.78 6.28
C TYR A 270 -18.20 -8.88 7.52
N GLY A 271 -19.12 -7.92 7.64
CA GLY A 271 -19.25 -7.05 8.81
C GLY A 271 -19.78 -7.71 10.08
N THR A 272 -20.08 -9.03 10.06
CA THR A 272 -20.57 -9.74 11.24
C THR A 272 -19.43 -9.89 12.27
N GLU A 273 -19.69 -9.48 13.52
CA GLU A 273 -18.65 -9.37 14.56
C GLU A 273 -17.93 -10.69 14.85
N ASP A 274 -18.63 -11.83 14.86
CA ASP A 274 -18.01 -13.13 15.14
C ASP A 274 -17.06 -13.56 14.00
N TRP A 275 -17.45 -13.32 12.74
CA TRP A 275 -16.66 -13.67 11.57
C TRP A 275 -15.42 -12.79 11.45
N LYS A 276 -15.59 -11.48 11.63
CA LYS A 276 -14.49 -10.50 11.71
C LYS A 276 -13.52 -10.84 12.83
N ALA A 277 -14.02 -11.20 14.01
CA ALA A 277 -13.18 -11.54 15.17
C ALA A 277 -12.34 -12.81 14.93
N ARG A 278 -12.88 -13.82 14.26
CA ARG A 278 -12.12 -15.03 13.86
C ARG A 278 -10.94 -14.67 12.96
N VAL A 279 -11.20 -13.89 11.90
CA VAL A 279 -10.16 -13.47 10.95
C VAL A 279 -9.13 -12.56 11.61
N SER A 280 -9.58 -11.59 12.40
CA SER A 280 -8.71 -10.68 13.15
C SER A 280 -7.77 -11.45 14.07
N SER A 281 -8.29 -12.42 14.85
CA SER A 281 -7.47 -13.24 15.75
C SER A 281 -6.39 -14.04 15.02
N HIS A 282 -6.69 -14.51 13.80
CA HIS A 282 -5.74 -15.25 12.97
C HIS A 282 -4.60 -14.37 12.46
N ILE A 283 -4.91 -13.18 11.93
CA ILE A 283 -3.89 -12.30 11.35
C ILE A 283 -3.02 -11.60 12.40
N GLU A 284 -3.52 -11.43 13.63
CA GLU A 284 -2.77 -10.81 14.74
C GLU A 284 -1.75 -11.76 15.37
N ASN A 285 -1.89 -13.07 15.13
CA ASN A 285 -1.03 -14.08 15.73
C ASN A 285 0.10 -14.47 14.75
N PRO A 286 1.37 -14.10 15.03
CA PRO A 286 2.49 -14.38 14.14
C PRO A 286 2.85 -15.88 14.06
N GLN A 287 2.29 -16.72 14.93
CA GLN A 287 2.44 -18.18 14.81
C GLN A 287 1.45 -18.79 13.80
N THR A 288 0.39 -18.08 13.43
CA THR A 288 -0.66 -18.57 12.52
C THR A 288 -0.69 -17.82 11.20
N PHE A 289 -0.23 -16.57 11.16
CA PHE A 289 -0.23 -15.76 9.94
C PHE A 289 0.97 -14.81 9.84
N GLU A 290 1.60 -14.75 8.65
CA GLU A 290 2.72 -13.84 8.36
C GLU A 290 2.43 -12.99 7.11
N THR A 291 2.75 -11.69 7.18
CA THR A 291 2.61 -10.76 6.05
C THR A 291 3.93 -10.30 5.46
N TYR A 292 5.05 -10.64 6.11
CA TYR A 292 6.43 -10.22 5.82
C TYR A 292 6.67 -8.70 5.83
N ASN A 293 5.61 -7.91 6.04
CA ASN A 293 5.63 -6.46 6.03
C ASN A 293 4.62 -5.90 7.03
N PRO A 294 5.04 -5.12 8.05
CA PRO A 294 4.15 -4.50 9.03
C PRO A 294 3.12 -3.53 8.42
N ILE A 295 3.45 -2.88 7.30
CA ILE A 295 2.53 -1.98 6.59
C ILE A 295 1.36 -2.78 6.00
N ALA A 296 1.66 -3.94 5.41
CA ALA A 296 0.62 -4.82 4.87
C ALA A 296 -0.34 -5.30 5.98
N LEU A 297 0.18 -5.69 7.14
CA LEU A 297 -0.65 -6.06 8.30
C LEU A 297 -1.56 -4.91 8.74
N GLY A 298 -1.05 -3.67 8.75
CA GLY A 298 -1.84 -2.47 9.01
C GLY A 298 -3.00 -2.26 8.03
N GLU A 299 -2.78 -2.53 6.74
CA GLU A 299 -3.83 -2.44 5.71
C GLU A 299 -4.89 -3.55 5.87
N TYR A 300 -4.51 -4.77 6.26
CA TYR A 300 -5.48 -5.82 6.60
C TYR A 300 -6.37 -5.40 7.77
N ARG A 301 -5.78 -4.89 8.86
CA ARG A 301 -6.55 -4.37 10.02
C ARG A 301 -7.57 -3.31 9.61
N SER A 302 -7.11 -2.32 8.84
CA SER A 302 -7.98 -1.24 8.33
C SER A 302 -9.10 -1.79 7.46
N THR A 303 -8.81 -2.78 6.61
CA THR A 303 -9.80 -3.42 5.75
C THR A 303 -10.84 -4.18 6.56
N LEU A 304 -10.45 -4.92 7.61
CA LEU A 304 -11.39 -5.68 8.45
C LEU A 304 -12.42 -4.77 9.14
N GLU A 305 -12.03 -3.56 9.56
CA GLU A 305 -12.95 -2.59 10.17
C GLU A 305 -13.84 -1.89 9.14
N TRP A 306 -13.37 -1.73 7.91
CA TRP A 306 -14.10 -1.08 6.83
C TRP A 306 -15.08 -2.00 6.10
N LEU A 307 -14.70 -3.27 5.90
CA LEU A 307 -15.44 -4.23 5.09
C LEU A 307 -16.72 -4.67 5.83
N LYS A 308 -17.87 -4.51 5.17
CA LYS A 308 -19.19 -4.86 5.73
C LYS A 308 -19.92 -5.85 4.83
N GLU A 309 -21.03 -5.45 4.23
CA GLU A 309 -21.77 -6.24 3.28
C GLU A 309 -21.11 -6.14 1.89
N TRP A 310 -20.88 -7.29 1.25
CA TRP A 310 -20.37 -7.36 -0.12
C TRP A 310 -21.38 -8.05 -1.02
N ALA A 311 -21.76 -7.40 -2.12
CA ALA A 311 -22.65 -7.98 -3.12
C ALA A 311 -21.88 -8.98 -4.00
N PRO A 312 -22.06 -10.31 -3.86
CA PRO A 312 -21.20 -11.32 -4.46
C PRO A 312 -21.70 -11.78 -5.83
N CYS A 313 -22.78 -11.19 -6.36
CA CYS A 313 -23.33 -11.59 -7.65
C CYS A 313 -23.80 -10.41 -8.50
N ARG A 314 -23.97 -10.67 -9.80
CA ARG A 314 -24.40 -9.75 -10.84
C ARG A 314 -25.44 -10.43 -11.72
N GLN A 315 -26.30 -9.66 -12.37
CA GLN A 315 -27.28 -10.19 -13.34
C GLN A 315 -26.70 -10.32 -14.77
N PHE A 316 -25.50 -9.78 -15.01
CA PHE A 316 -24.83 -9.79 -16.31
C PHE A 316 -23.34 -10.05 -16.16
N GLY A 317 -22.78 -10.86 -17.06
CA GLY A 317 -21.36 -11.20 -17.10
C GLY A 317 -21.11 -12.70 -17.32
N LEU A 318 -19.84 -13.08 -17.36
CA LEU A 318 -19.40 -14.47 -17.30
C LEU A 318 -19.15 -14.87 -15.84
N GLY A 319 -19.35 -16.15 -15.51
CA GLY A 319 -19.09 -16.70 -14.18
C GLY A 319 -19.98 -17.91 -13.89
N THR A 320 -19.99 -18.32 -12.63
CA THR A 320 -20.82 -19.43 -12.14
C THR A 320 -22.19 -18.90 -11.69
N LYS A 321 -23.28 -19.51 -12.14
CA LYS A 321 -24.63 -19.13 -11.68
C LYS A 321 -24.84 -19.50 -10.21
N LEU A 322 -25.54 -18.66 -9.46
CA LEU A 322 -25.97 -19.04 -8.11
C LEU A 322 -26.91 -20.26 -8.19
N PRO A 323 -26.66 -21.33 -7.41
CA PRO A 323 -27.35 -22.60 -7.61
C PRO A 323 -28.82 -22.58 -7.17
N TRP A 324 -29.21 -21.68 -6.26
CA TRP A 324 -30.60 -21.49 -5.83
C TRP A 324 -31.32 -20.32 -6.52
N ASP A 325 -30.59 -19.46 -7.24
CA ASP A 325 -31.13 -18.28 -7.90
C ASP A 325 -30.36 -17.98 -9.20
N THR A 326 -30.73 -18.70 -10.26
CA THR A 326 -29.96 -18.74 -11.51
C THR A 326 -30.05 -17.47 -12.37
N GLU A 327 -30.82 -16.47 -11.93
CA GLU A 327 -30.84 -15.12 -12.51
C GLU A 327 -29.53 -14.37 -12.21
N PHE A 328 -28.84 -14.77 -11.14
CA PHE A 328 -27.59 -14.17 -10.70
C PHE A 328 -26.38 -15.06 -11.04
N VAL A 329 -25.29 -14.40 -11.40
CA VAL A 329 -23.96 -14.96 -11.64
C VAL A 329 -23.01 -14.44 -10.57
N VAL A 330 -22.26 -15.33 -9.93
CA VAL A 330 -21.26 -14.97 -8.92
C VAL A 330 -20.18 -14.10 -9.56
N GLU A 331 -19.82 -13.02 -8.89
CA GLU A 331 -18.82 -12.08 -9.38
C GLU A 331 -17.39 -12.51 -9.04
N SER A 332 -16.44 -11.99 -9.81
CA SER A 332 -15.04 -12.42 -9.84
C SER A 332 -14.27 -12.36 -8.51
N LEU A 333 -14.61 -11.46 -7.58
CA LEU A 333 -13.94 -11.37 -6.27
C LEU A 333 -14.55 -12.32 -5.23
N SER A 334 -15.70 -12.92 -5.53
CA SER A 334 -16.43 -13.80 -4.61
C SER A 334 -16.23 -15.28 -4.95
N ASP A 335 -16.12 -15.64 -6.23
CA ASP A 335 -15.79 -17.01 -6.66
C ASP A 335 -14.27 -17.33 -6.62
N SER A 336 -13.44 -16.33 -6.31
CA SER A 336 -11.98 -16.45 -6.28
C SER A 336 -11.38 -16.55 -4.88
N THR A 337 -12.14 -16.92 -3.86
CA THR A 337 -11.69 -16.84 -2.45
C THR A 337 -11.09 -18.13 -1.90
N ILE A 338 -11.50 -19.31 -2.39
CA ILE A 338 -11.06 -20.63 -1.88
C ILE A 338 -10.62 -21.61 -2.98
N TYR A 339 -10.45 -21.13 -4.21
CA TYR A 339 -10.10 -21.99 -5.35
C TYR A 339 -8.73 -22.68 -5.23
N MET A 340 -7.89 -22.27 -4.27
CA MET A 340 -6.64 -22.96 -3.97
C MET A 340 -6.87 -24.40 -3.51
N ALA A 341 -8.00 -24.67 -2.84
CA ALA A 341 -8.40 -26.04 -2.51
C ALA A 341 -8.67 -26.86 -3.79
N TYR A 342 -9.24 -26.23 -4.84
CA TYR A 342 -9.46 -26.88 -6.13
C TYR A 342 -8.14 -27.30 -6.80
N TYR A 343 -7.06 -26.52 -6.66
CA TYR A 343 -5.75 -26.89 -7.22
C TYR A 343 -5.27 -28.26 -6.75
N THR A 344 -5.54 -28.63 -5.51
CA THR A 344 -5.11 -29.91 -4.92
C THR A 344 -5.74 -31.11 -5.65
N ILE A 345 -6.92 -30.96 -6.24
CA ILE A 345 -7.64 -32.05 -6.91
C ILE A 345 -7.79 -31.86 -8.42
N ALA A 346 -7.48 -30.68 -8.97
CA ALA A 346 -7.73 -30.35 -10.38
C ALA A 346 -7.10 -31.36 -11.35
N HIS A 347 -5.89 -31.83 -11.06
CA HIS A 347 -5.16 -32.80 -11.90
C HIS A 347 -5.81 -34.20 -11.92
N HIS A 348 -6.69 -34.52 -10.96
CA HIS A 348 -7.53 -35.71 -11.00
C HIS A 348 -8.82 -35.53 -11.82
N LEU A 349 -9.25 -34.27 -12.01
CA LEU A 349 -10.53 -33.92 -12.62
C LEU A 349 -10.41 -33.52 -14.10
N GLN A 350 -9.33 -32.84 -14.48
CA GLN A 350 -9.14 -32.29 -15.83
C GLN A 350 -7.70 -32.46 -16.34
N SER A 351 -7.53 -32.65 -17.66
CA SER A 351 -6.20 -32.72 -18.31
C SER A 351 -5.86 -31.47 -19.15
N ASN A 352 -6.81 -30.55 -19.29
CA ASN A 352 -6.61 -29.28 -19.98
C ASN A 352 -7.30 -28.13 -19.22
N VAL A 353 -7.02 -26.88 -19.60
CA VAL A 353 -7.41 -25.68 -18.84
C VAL A 353 -8.93 -25.49 -18.78
N ASP A 354 -9.64 -25.74 -19.88
CA ASP A 354 -11.09 -25.52 -19.97
C ASP A 354 -11.94 -26.71 -19.44
N GLY A 355 -11.29 -27.79 -18.98
CA GLY A 355 -11.96 -28.97 -18.46
C GLY A 355 -12.72 -29.79 -19.50
N SER A 356 -12.56 -29.52 -20.80
CA SER A 356 -13.20 -30.30 -21.86
C SER A 356 -12.63 -31.71 -22.00
N GLN A 357 -11.41 -31.94 -21.49
CA GLN A 357 -10.81 -33.26 -21.37
C GLN A 357 -10.78 -33.69 -19.90
N GLY A 358 -11.43 -34.83 -19.61
CA GLY A 358 -11.50 -35.39 -18.27
C GLY A 358 -10.15 -35.89 -17.76
N GLY A 359 -10.01 -35.90 -16.44
CA GLY A 359 -8.83 -36.40 -15.75
C GLY A 359 -8.68 -37.93 -15.79
N PRO A 360 -7.61 -38.46 -15.17
CA PRO A 360 -7.23 -39.87 -15.26
C PRO A 360 -8.28 -40.85 -14.71
N HIS A 361 -9.20 -40.39 -13.87
CA HIS A 361 -10.23 -41.22 -13.23
C HIS A 361 -11.59 -41.18 -13.93
N GLY A 362 -11.74 -40.41 -15.02
CA GLY A 362 -13.01 -40.31 -15.75
C GLY A 362 -14.16 -39.70 -14.94
N ILE A 363 -13.85 -38.93 -13.91
CA ILE A 363 -14.83 -38.20 -13.07
C ILE A 363 -15.53 -37.15 -13.94
N LYS A 364 -16.86 -37.14 -13.94
CA LYS A 364 -17.66 -36.14 -14.66
C LYS A 364 -18.04 -35.01 -13.73
N ALA A 365 -18.32 -33.83 -14.30
CA ALA A 365 -18.83 -32.69 -13.52
C ALA A 365 -20.12 -33.02 -12.75
N SER A 366 -20.98 -33.88 -13.30
CA SER A 366 -22.21 -34.35 -12.62
C SER A 366 -21.95 -35.23 -11.39
N ASP A 367 -20.75 -35.81 -11.27
CA ASP A 367 -20.37 -36.65 -10.13
C ASP A 367 -19.88 -35.81 -8.94
N LEU A 368 -19.59 -34.53 -9.15
CA LEU A 368 -19.07 -33.60 -8.13
C LEU A 368 -20.23 -32.93 -7.38
N THR A 369 -20.89 -33.69 -6.51
CA THR A 369 -21.98 -33.18 -5.67
C THR A 369 -21.45 -32.47 -4.42
N LYS A 370 -22.34 -31.81 -3.68
CA LYS A 370 -22.00 -31.19 -2.39
C LYS A 370 -21.40 -32.21 -1.41
N GLU A 371 -21.97 -33.41 -1.33
CA GLU A 371 -21.52 -34.48 -0.43
C GLU A 371 -20.09 -34.96 -0.77
N VAL A 372 -19.73 -34.95 -2.06
CA VAL A 372 -18.37 -35.26 -2.51
C VAL A 372 -17.39 -34.19 -2.04
N PHE A 373 -17.75 -32.90 -2.20
CA PHE A 373 -16.90 -31.82 -1.70
C PHE A 373 -16.80 -31.79 -0.18
N ASP A 374 -17.90 -32.05 0.53
CA ASP A 374 -17.90 -32.18 2.00
C ASP A 374 -16.99 -33.35 2.45
N PHE A 375 -17.01 -34.47 1.74
CA PHE A 375 -16.10 -35.60 2.01
C PHE A 375 -14.63 -35.21 1.82
N ILE A 376 -14.30 -34.62 0.67
CA ILE A 376 -12.91 -34.29 0.30
C ILE A 376 -12.35 -33.20 1.22
N PHE A 377 -13.09 -32.10 1.42
CA PHE A 377 -12.55 -30.89 2.04
C PHE A 377 -12.93 -30.70 3.51
N LEU A 378 -14.00 -31.32 3.99
CA LEU A 378 -14.55 -31.14 5.34
C LEU A 378 -14.54 -32.42 6.18
N LYS A 379 -13.87 -33.49 5.71
CA LYS A 379 -13.82 -34.81 6.36
C LYS A 379 -15.22 -35.38 6.61
N GLY A 380 -16.15 -35.10 5.70
CA GLY A 380 -17.51 -35.64 5.72
C GLY A 380 -17.57 -37.17 5.53
N PRO A 381 -18.77 -37.77 5.57
CA PRO A 381 -18.95 -39.19 5.29
C PRO A 381 -18.73 -39.51 3.80
N VAL A 382 -18.32 -40.75 3.50
CA VAL A 382 -18.18 -41.22 2.11
C VAL A 382 -19.54 -41.10 1.39
N PRO A 383 -19.61 -40.56 0.16
CA PRO A 383 -20.85 -40.45 -0.60
C PRO A 383 -21.53 -41.81 -0.79
N ALA A 384 -22.77 -41.97 -0.31
CA ALA A 384 -23.48 -43.25 -0.27
C ALA A 384 -23.86 -43.81 -1.66
N GLN A 385 -24.01 -42.95 -2.67
CA GLN A 385 -24.35 -43.30 -4.05
C GLN A 385 -23.40 -42.58 -5.00
N SER A 386 -22.28 -43.22 -5.33
CA SER A 386 -21.30 -42.65 -6.26
C SER A 386 -20.98 -43.64 -7.38
N ALA A 387 -20.93 -43.14 -8.62
CA ALA A 387 -20.43 -43.90 -9.77
C ALA A 387 -18.90 -44.08 -9.73
N VAL A 388 -18.22 -43.25 -8.93
CA VAL A 388 -16.77 -43.26 -8.73
C VAL A 388 -16.45 -44.03 -7.45
N SER A 389 -15.40 -44.83 -7.48
CA SER A 389 -15.02 -45.66 -6.33
C SER A 389 -14.56 -44.83 -5.13
N GLU A 390 -14.84 -45.31 -3.92
CA GLU A 390 -14.36 -44.72 -2.67
C GLU A 390 -12.83 -44.53 -2.65
N ALA A 391 -12.07 -45.47 -3.23
CA ALA A 391 -10.62 -45.38 -3.29
C ALA A 391 -10.13 -44.10 -4.00
N VAL A 392 -10.82 -43.71 -5.08
CA VAL A 392 -10.52 -42.47 -5.81
C VAL A 392 -10.87 -41.25 -4.96
N TRP A 393 -12.02 -41.24 -4.29
CA TRP A 393 -12.38 -40.13 -3.39
C TRP A 393 -11.39 -39.98 -2.24
N ARG A 394 -10.92 -41.08 -1.66
CA ARG A 394 -9.88 -41.05 -0.62
C ARG A 394 -8.56 -40.53 -1.16
N GLN A 395 -8.23 -40.78 -2.41
CA GLN A 395 -7.04 -40.21 -3.05
C GLN A 395 -7.17 -38.68 -3.15
N LEU A 396 -8.28 -38.15 -3.64
CA LEU A 396 -8.52 -36.70 -3.71
C LEU A 396 -8.53 -36.05 -2.31
N GLN A 397 -9.12 -36.70 -1.31
CA GLN A 397 -9.07 -36.26 0.08
C GLN A 397 -7.63 -36.22 0.61
N ALA A 398 -6.82 -37.25 0.32
CA ALA A 398 -5.43 -37.30 0.75
C ALA A 398 -4.57 -36.20 0.10
N GLU A 399 -4.78 -35.89 -1.18
CA GLU A 399 -4.12 -34.77 -1.85
C GLU A 399 -4.44 -33.44 -1.14
N PHE A 400 -5.72 -33.16 -0.88
CA PHE A 400 -6.10 -31.95 -0.14
C PHE A 400 -5.48 -31.91 1.26
N GLU A 401 -5.59 -33.00 2.03
CA GLU A 401 -5.06 -33.04 3.40
C GLU A 401 -3.54 -32.91 3.46
N TYR A 402 -2.82 -33.35 2.42
CA TYR A 402 -1.38 -33.21 2.30
C TYR A 402 -0.96 -31.79 1.93
N TRP A 403 -1.57 -31.20 0.90
CA TRP A 403 -1.16 -29.90 0.35
C TRP A 403 -1.71 -28.69 1.12
N TYR A 404 -2.80 -28.83 1.85
CA TYR A 404 -3.42 -27.72 2.58
C TYR A 404 -2.96 -27.66 4.05
N PRO A 405 -2.72 -26.47 4.62
CA PRO A 405 -3.18 -25.14 4.18
C PRO A 405 -2.34 -24.48 3.07
N VAL A 406 -2.82 -23.33 2.57
CA VAL A 406 -2.00 -22.45 1.71
C VAL A 406 -0.84 -21.88 2.53
N ASP A 407 0.38 -22.36 2.27
CA ASP A 407 1.58 -21.87 2.96
C ASP A 407 1.90 -20.41 2.62
N LEU A 408 1.86 -20.06 1.33
CA LEU A 408 2.19 -18.73 0.82
C LEU A 408 1.26 -18.32 -0.32
N ARG A 409 0.72 -17.10 -0.24
CA ARG A 409 0.03 -16.42 -1.33
C ARG A 409 0.76 -15.13 -1.69
N VAL A 410 1.09 -14.94 -2.97
CA VAL A 410 1.78 -13.73 -3.46
C VAL A 410 0.81 -12.89 -4.30
N SER A 411 0.81 -11.57 -4.09
CA SER A 411 -0.08 -10.65 -4.81
C SER A 411 0.38 -9.19 -4.80
N GLY A 412 -0.16 -8.37 -5.69
CA GLY A 412 -0.08 -6.91 -5.57
C GLY A 412 -0.89 -6.37 -4.39
N LYS A 413 -0.45 -5.22 -3.84
CA LYS A 413 -1.09 -4.51 -2.72
C LYS A 413 -2.54 -4.08 -2.96
N ASP A 414 -2.95 -3.97 -4.23
CA ASP A 414 -4.31 -3.62 -4.64
C ASP A 414 -5.36 -4.67 -4.24
N LEU A 415 -4.95 -5.92 -4.02
CA LEU A 415 -5.84 -7.00 -3.64
C LEU A 415 -6.03 -7.17 -2.12
N ILE A 416 -5.29 -6.41 -1.29
CA ILE A 416 -5.42 -6.46 0.17
C ILE A 416 -6.85 -6.10 0.60
N ARG A 417 -7.37 -4.98 0.09
CA ARG A 417 -8.65 -4.40 0.51
C ARG A 417 -9.89 -5.15 -0.01
N ASN A 418 -9.68 -6.23 -0.78
CA ASN A 418 -10.73 -7.02 -1.40
C ASN A 418 -10.39 -8.51 -1.35
N HIS A 419 -9.92 -9.11 -2.45
CA HIS A 419 -9.70 -10.54 -2.64
C HIS A 419 -8.94 -11.21 -1.50
N LEU A 420 -7.80 -10.67 -1.05
CA LEU A 420 -6.99 -11.31 -0.02
C LEU A 420 -7.72 -11.31 1.34
N THR A 421 -8.36 -10.22 1.71
CA THR A 421 -9.18 -10.17 2.92
C THR A 421 -10.39 -11.11 2.82
N MET A 422 -11.08 -11.11 1.67
CA MET A 422 -12.21 -12.02 1.41
C MET A 422 -11.78 -13.49 1.42
N CYS A 423 -10.57 -13.80 0.95
CA CYS A 423 -9.97 -15.13 1.02
C CYS A 423 -9.87 -15.60 2.48
N LEU A 424 -9.37 -14.75 3.39
CA LEU A 424 -9.30 -15.07 4.83
C LEU A 424 -10.69 -15.31 5.43
N TYR A 425 -11.65 -14.44 5.14
CA TYR A 425 -13.05 -14.62 5.59
C TYR A 425 -13.61 -15.97 5.14
N ASN A 426 -13.56 -16.27 3.84
CA ASN A 426 -14.15 -17.52 3.33
C ASN A 426 -13.43 -18.77 3.85
N HIS A 427 -12.11 -18.74 4.04
CA HIS A 427 -11.39 -19.84 4.70
C HIS A 427 -11.84 -20.03 6.15
N ALA A 428 -12.01 -18.92 6.88
CA ALA A 428 -12.45 -18.95 8.28
C ALA A 428 -13.87 -19.47 8.46
N GLU A 429 -14.71 -19.37 7.42
CA GLU A 429 -16.08 -19.88 7.43
C GLU A 429 -16.16 -21.34 6.99
N ILE A 430 -15.57 -21.68 5.83
CA ILE A 430 -15.62 -23.04 5.27
C ILE A 430 -14.92 -24.05 6.19
N TRP A 431 -13.77 -23.67 6.76
CA TRP A 431 -13.01 -24.50 7.70
C TRP A 431 -13.05 -23.95 9.13
N ALA A 432 -14.22 -23.46 9.58
CA ALA A 432 -14.39 -22.92 10.92
C ALA A 432 -13.97 -23.90 12.05
N ASN A 433 -14.13 -25.21 11.82
CA ASN A 433 -13.77 -26.27 12.77
C ASN A 433 -12.33 -26.80 12.62
N ASP A 434 -11.57 -26.32 11.63
CA ASP A 434 -10.18 -26.74 11.40
C ASP A 434 -9.31 -25.52 11.01
N PRO A 435 -8.95 -24.64 11.97
CA PRO A 435 -8.10 -23.48 11.70
C PRO A 435 -6.72 -23.80 11.12
N ALA A 436 -6.27 -25.06 11.23
CA ALA A 436 -5.03 -25.50 10.59
C ALA A 436 -5.13 -25.51 9.05
N LYS A 437 -6.34 -25.38 8.48
CA LYS A 437 -6.57 -25.22 7.03
C LYS A 437 -6.60 -23.76 6.56
N TRP A 438 -6.46 -22.78 7.47
CA TRP A 438 -6.47 -21.37 7.10
C TRP A 438 -5.12 -20.96 6.49
N PRO A 439 -5.08 -19.96 5.58
CA PRO A 439 -3.84 -19.54 4.94
C PRO A 439 -2.79 -19.09 5.96
N ARG A 440 -1.52 -19.49 5.77
CA ARG A 440 -0.43 -19.24 6.72
C ARG A 440 0.34 -17.96 6.45
N SER A 441 0.44 -17.52 5.20
CA SER A 441 1.16 -16.29 4.92
C SER A 441 0.76 -15.66 3.59
N PHE A 442 0.68 -14.33 3.56
CA PHE A 442 0.45 -13.54 2.37
C PHE A 442 1.60 -12.55 2.16
N PHE A 443 2.31 -12.65 1.04
CA PHE A 443 3.31 -11.67 0.65
C PHE A 443 2.72 -10.70 -0.38
N THR A 444 2.83 -9.40 -0.10
CA THR A 444 2.26 -8.36 -0.96
C THR A 444 3.29 -7.36 -1.45
N ASN A 445 3.36 -7.16 -2.76
CA ASN A 445 4.29 -6.22 -3.41
C ASN A 445 3.58 -4.98 -3.97
N GLY A 446 4.34 -3.91 -4.23
CA GLY A 446 3.83 -2.74 -4.95
C GLY A 446 3.56 -3.00 -6.44
N HIS A 447 3.05 -2.00 -7.14
CA HIS A 447 2.85 -2.11 -8.59
C HIS A 447 4.20 -2.06 -9.32
N VAL A 448 4.24 -2.61 -10.54
CA VAL A 448 5.45 -2.61 -11.36
C VAL A 448 5.50 -1.35 -12.24
N LEU A 449 6.58 -0.59 -12.10
CA LEU A 449 7.01 0.49 -12.98
C LEU A 449 7.96 -0.06 -14.04
N VAL A 450 8.10 0.65 -15.16
CA VAL A 450 9.13 0.40 -16.18
C VAL A 450 9.96 1.67 -16.32
N ASP A 451 11.25 1.55 -16.03
CA ASP A 451 12.22 2.65 -16.00
C ASP A 451 11.73 3.87 -15.20
N ALA A 452 11.27 3.59 -13.98
CA ALA A 452 10.70 4.54 -13.02
C ALA A 452 9.42 5.25 -13.48
N GLU A 453 8.79 4.79 -14.56
CA GLU A 453 7.51 5.31 -15.05
C GLU A 453 6.36 4.32 -14.89
N LYS A 454 5.17 4.85 -14.63
CA LYS A 454 3.93 4.06 -14.64
C LYS A 454 3.75 3.41 -16.02
N MET A 455 3.56 2.09 -16.02
CA MET A 455 3.36 1.33 -17.24
C MET A 455 2.03 1.71 -17.91
N SER A 456 2.09 2.16 -19.17
CA SER A 456 0.90 2.51 -19.95
C SER A 456 1.09 2.23 -21.43
N LYS A 457 0.07 1.62 -22.06
CA LYS A 457 0.05 1.44 -23.52
C LYS A 457 0.16 2.77 -24.27
N SER A 458 -0.43 3.84 -23.75
CA SER A 458 -0.41 5.17 -24.39
C SER A 458 0.97 5.83 -24.39
N LYS A 459 1.83 5.49 -23.43
CA LYS A 459 3.20 6.00 -23.32
C LYS A 459 4.21 5.17 -24.13
N GLY A 460 3.80 4.01 -24.65
CA GLY A 460 4.68 3.08 -25.34
C GLY A 460 5.67 2.33 -24.43
N ASN A 461 5.56 2.46 -23.10
CA ASN A 461 6.41 1.77 -22.12
C ASN A 461 5.77 0.49 -21.54
N PHE A 462 4.82 -0.11 -22.28
CA PHE A 462 4.13 -1.33 -21.87
C PHE A 462 4.88 -2.56 -22.39
N LEU A 463 5.37 -3.40 -21.48
CA LEU A 463 6.10 -4.62 -21.80
C LEU A 463 5.23 -5.84 -21.50
N THR A 464 5.03 -6.69 -22.51
CA THR A 464 4.41 -8.00 -22.30
C THR A 464 5.47 -9.02 -21.89
N LEU A 465 5.06 -10.10 -21.22
CA LEU A 465 5.97 -11.18 -20.87
C LEU A 465 6.64 -11.79 -22.11
N GLU A 466 5.86 -12.02 -23.17
CA GLU A 466 6.38 -12.54 -24.44
C GLU A 466 7.42 -11.61 -25.06
N TYR A 467 7.20 -10.30 -25.00
CA TYR A 467 8.19 -9.31 -25.45
C TYR A 467 9.49 -9.42 -24.64
N CYS A 468 9.41 -9.41 -23.31
CA CYS A 468 10.59 -9.51 -22.44
C CYS A 468 11.39 -10.79 -22.70
N PHE A 469 10.71 -11.93 -22.89
CA PHE A 469 11.37 -13.20 -23.18
C PHE A 469 12.06 -13.23 -24.54
N LYS A 470 11.47 -12.60 -25.57
CA LYS A 470 12.11 -12.50 -26.89
C LYS A 470 13.29 -11.54 -26.89
N GLU A 471 13.17 -10.42 -26.19
CA GLU A 471 14.19 -9.37 -26.18
C GLU A 471 15.38 -9.72 -25.28
N TYR A 472 15.13 -10.19 -24.06
CA TYR A 472 16.18 -10.40 -23.04
C TYR A 472 16.44 -11.87 -22.73
N GLY A 473 15.51 -12.77 -23.05
CA GLY A 473 15.49 -14.13 -22.54
C GLY A 473 14.87 -14.23 -21.14
N ALA A 474 14.52 -15.45 -20.74
CA ALA A 474 13.83 -15.71 -19.48
C ALA A 474 14.69 -15.35 -18.26
N ASP A 475 15.95 -15.77 -18.22
CA ASP A 475 16.83 -15.57 -17.06
C ASP A 475 17.18 -14.09 -16.85
N ALA A 476 17.52 -13.35 -17.91
CA ALA A 476 17.79 -11.92 -17.78
C ALA A 476 16.54 -11.12 -17.35
N THR A 477 15.35 -11.52 -17.82
CA THR A 477 14.09 -10.94 -17.36
C THR A 477 13.87 -11.20 -15.87
N ARG A 478 14.04 -12.45 -15.41
CA ARG A 478 13.89 -12.84 -14.00
C ARG A 478 14.94 -12.18 -13.09
N PHE A 479 16.17 -12.04 -13.56
CA PHE A 479 17.25 -11.29 -12.92
C PHE A 479 16.82 -9.84 -12.66
N ALA A 480 16.29 -9.16 -13.69
CA ALA A 480 15.80 -7.79 -13.54
C ALA A 480 14.57 -7.70 -12.61
N CYS A 481 13.69 -8.70 -12.62
CA CYS A 481 12.57 -8.78 -11.67
C CYS A 481 13.04 -8.95 -10.22
N ALA A 482 14.07 -9.76 -9.96
CA ALA A 482 14.63 -9.94 -8.62
C ALA A 482 15.25 -8.63 -8.06
N ASP A 483 15.86 -7.80 -8.91
CA ASP A 483 16.39 -6.48 -8.52
C ASP A 483 15.30 -5.38 -8.43
N ALA A 484 14.11 -5.59 -9.02
CA ALA A 484 13.11 -4.54 -9.19
C ALA A 484 12.56 -3.99 -7.86
N GLY A 485 12.41 -4.85 -6.85
CA GLY A 485 11.90 -4.50 -5.53
C GLY A 485 10.91 -5.53 -4.99
N ASP A 486 10.96 -5.72 -3.67
CA ASP A 486 10.28 -6.75 -2.89
C ASP A 486 9.51 -6.16 -1.70
N SER A 487 9.20 -4.87 -1.75
CA SER A 487 8.42 -4.16 -0.72
C SER A 487 7.01 -3.78 -1.20
N MET A 488 6.26 -3.10 -0.33
CA MET A 488 4.95 -2.50 -0.66
C MET A 488 5.06 -1.22 -1.52
N ASP A 489 6.27 -0.67 -1.65
CA ASP A 489 6.55 0.40 -2.61
C ASP A 489 6.55 -0.17 -4.03
N ASP A 490 6.28 0.69 -5.02
CA ASP A 490 6.22 0.25 -6.41
C ASP A 490 7.61 -0.22 -6.88
N ALA A 491 7.67 -1.47 -7.35
CA ALA A 491 8.88 -2.09 -7.86
C ALA A 491 9.23 -1.52 -9.24
N ASN A 492 10.51 -1.45 -9.58
CA ASN A 492 10.95 -0.87 -10.85
C ASN A 492 11.66 -1.89 -11.73
N PHE A 493 10.98 -2.34 -12.79
CA PHE A 493 11.64 -3.10 -13.84
C PHE A 493 12.49 -2.18 -14.72
N SER A 494 13.80 -2.34 -14.66
CA SER A 494 14.77 -1.56 -15.44
C SER A 494 15.24 -2.34 -16.66
N ARG A 495 15.03 -1.78 -17.87
CA ARG A 495 15.53 -2.40 -19.12
C ARG A 495 17.06 -2.43 -19.15
N ASP A 496 17.70 -1.44 -18.56
CA ASP A 496 19.17 -1.40 -18.42
C ASP A 496 19.67 -2.54 -17.53
N THR A 497 18.96 -2.85 -16.45
CA THR A 497 19.28 -3.99 -15.58
C THR A 497 19.14 -5.31 -16.35
N ALA A 498 18.08 -5.47 -17.15
CA ALA A 498 17.90 -6.67 -17.98
C ALA A 498 19.02 -6.85 -19.02
N ASN A 499 19.41 -5.77 -19.73
CA ASN A 499 20.54 -5.81 -20.65
C ASN A 499 21.87 -6.13 -19.95
N MET A 500 22.09 -5.52 -18.78
CA MET A 500 23.27 -5.77 -17.96
C MET A 500 23.31 -7.22 -17.48
N ALA A 501 22.16 -7.82 -17.14
CA ALA A 501 22.06 -9.21 -16.74
C ALA A 501 22.59 -10.16 -17.84
N ILE A 502 22.23 -9.92 -19.11
CA ILE A 502 22.74 -10.71 -20.25
C ILE A 502 24.26 -10.71 -20.24
N LEU A 503 24.88 -9.52 -20.16
CA LEU A 503 26.34 -9.38 -20.17
C LEU A 503 26.99 -10.07 -18.98
N ARG A 504 26.43 -9.92 -17.77
CA ARG A 504 27.01 -10.51 -16.56
C ARG A 504 26.92 -12.03 -16.55
N LEU A 505 25.79 -12.57 -16.98
CA LEU A 505 25.56 -14.01 -17.02
C LEU A 505 26.45 -14.68 -18.08
N THR A 506 26.62 -14.07 -19.25
CA THR A 506 27.54 -14.60 -20.29
C THR A 506 29.01 -14.46 -19.90
N THR A 507 29.40 -13.36 -19.25
CA THR A 507 30.77 -13.19 -18.74
C THR A 507 31.07 -14.21 -17.64
N GLU A 508 30.09 -14.50 -16.77
CA GLU A 508 30.23 -15.54 -15.74
C GLU A 508 30.39 -16.92 -16.38
N GLU A 509 29.61 -17.25 -17.41
CA GLU A 509 29.76 -18.48 -18.18
C GLU A 509 31.18 -18.67 -18.73
N GLU A 510 31.69 -17.65 -19.41
CA GLU A 510 33.04 -17.66 -19.99
C GLU A 510 34.11 -17.80 -18.91
N TRP A 511 33.93 -17.12 -17.77
CA TRP A 511 34.83 -17.21 -16.64
C TRP A 511 34.86 -18.62 -16.03
N ILE A 512 33.70 -19.24 -15.83
CA ILE A 512 33.58 -20.62 -15.31
C ILE A 512 34.32 -21.59 -16.23
N LYS A 513 34.02 -21.57 -17.54
CA LYS A 513 34.66 -22.45 -18.53
C LYS A 513 36.17 -22.34 -18.50
N LYS A 514 36.68 -21.10 -18.61
CA LYS A 514 38.12 -20.85 -18.60
C LYS A 514 38.78 -21.29 -17.30
N THR A 515 38.16 -21.02 -16.17
CA THR A 515 38.75 -21.33 -14.85
C THR A 515 38.80 -22.84 -14.60
N LEU A 516 37.82 -23.60 -15.09
CA LEU A 516 37.82 -25.06 -15.00
C LEU A 516 38.89 -25.71 -15.91
N ASP A 517 39.30 -25.02 -16.97
CA ASP A 517 40.37 -25.45 -17.89
C ASP A 517 41.79 -25.01 -17.43
N ASP A 518 41.91 -24.03 -16.52
CA ASP A 518 43.18 -23.51 -16.01
C ASP A 518 43.88 -24.47 -15.02
N ASP A 519 45.19 -24.30 -14.84
CA ASP A 519 45.99 -25.10 -13.89
C ASP A 519 45.79 -24.58 -12.45
N LEU A 520 44.87 -25.22 -11.72
CA LEU A 520 44.51 -24.88 -10.35
C LEU A 520 45.35 -25.68 -9.34
N ARG A 521 45.83 -25.01 -8.29
CA ARG A 521 46.56 -25.71 -7.23
C ARG A 521 45.63 -26.59 -6.39
N THR A 522 46.21 -27.63 -5.83
CA THR A 522 45.56 -28.56 -4.90
C THR A 522 46.39 -28.69 -3.61
N GLY A 523 45.81 -29.23 -2.54
CA GLY A 523 46.52 -29.51 -1.29
C GLY A 523 46.07 -28.63 -0.12
N ALA A 524 47.01 -28.17 0.71
CA ALA A 524 46.68 -27.46 1.93
C ALA A 524 46.14 -26.04 1.66
N LEU A 525 45.04 -25.69 2.32
CA LEU A 525 44.44 -24.36 2.24
C LEU A 525 45.33 -23.31 2.92
N ASN A 526 45.65 -22.25 2.19
CA ASN A 526 46.36 -21.09 2.72
C ASN A 526 45.41 -20.13 3.45
N PHE A 527 45.94 -19.04 3.99
CA PHE A 527 45.14 -18.04 4.70
C PHE A 527 44.01 -17.45 3.84
N ASN A 528 44.28 -17.14 2.57
CA ASN A 528 43.32 -16.52 1.66
C ASN A 528 42.22 -17.50 1.24
N ASP A 529 42.53 -18.78 1.12
CA ASP A 529 41.54 -19.84 0.87
C ASP A 529 40.55 -19.95 2.02
N LYS A 530 41.08 -20.03 3.25
CA LYS A 530 40.26 -20.13 4.46
C LYS A 530 39.43 -18.87 4.63
N MET A 531 39.99 -17.70 4.32
CA MET A 531 39.27 -16.43 4.33
C MET A 531 38.08 -16.46 3.38
N PHE A 532 38.31 -16.88 2.13
CA PHE A 532 37.27 -16.89 1.12
C PHE A 532 36.20 -17.94 1.44
N HIS A 533 36.58 -19.10 2.00
CA HIS A 533 35.62 -20.05 2.57
C HIS A 533 34.72 -19.43 3.64
N ALA A 534 35.31 -18.72 4.62
CA ALA A 534 34.53 -18.06 5.67
C ALA A 534 33.59 -16.98 5.10
N GLN A 535 34.02 -16.25 4.07
CA GLN A 535 33.17 -15.26 3.38
C GLN A 535 32.02 -15.94 2.62
N MET A 536 32.28 -17.04 1.92
CA MET A 536 31.24 -17.84 1.27
C MET A 536 30.21 -18.34 2.28
N ASP A 537 30.64 -18.88 3.43
CA ASP A 537 29.74 -19.41 4.45
C ASP A 537 28.83 -18.33 5.04
N GLN A 538 29.39 -17.14 5.27
CA GLN A 538 28.62 -15.98 5.72
C GLN A 538 27.57 -15.58 4.69
N LEU A 539 27.94 -15.51 3.40
CA LEU A 539 27.03 -15.11 2.33
C LEU A 539 25.95 -16.17 2.07
N ILE A 540 26.30 -17.47 2.09
CA ILE A 540 25.34 -18.58 1.97
C ILE A 540 24.27 -18.48 3.07
N THR A 541 24.69 -18.20 4.31
CA THR A 541 23.77 -18.04 5.44
C THR A 541 22.90 -16.79 5.27
N ALA A 542 23.50 -15.65 4.92
CA ALA A 542 22.77 -14.40 4.73
C ALA A 542 21.76 -14.48 3.58
N THR A 543 22.13 -15.11 2.47
CA THR A 543 21.22 -15.32 1.33
C THR A 543 20.01 -16.18 1.72
N ALA A 544 20.23 -17.26 2.48
CA ALA A 544 19.13 -18.09 2.98
C ALA A 544 18.18 -17.27 3.87
N ASP A 545 18.73 -16.52 4.83
CA ASP A 545 17.94 -15.66 5.73
C ASP A 545 17.11 -14.61 4.97
N HIS A 546 17.64 -14.05 3.87
CA HIS A 546 16.91 -13.11 3.03
C HIS A 546 15.77 -13.81 2.27
N PHE A 547 16.02 -14.97 1.67
CA PHE A 547 14.98 -15.70 0.94
C PHE A 547 13.87 -16.22 1.87
N ASP A 548 14.20 -16.69 3.07
CA ASP A 548 13.21 -17.11 4.07
C ASP A 548 12.28 -15.96 4.49
N LYS A 549 12.78 -14.72 4.45
CA LYS A 549 12.02 -13.49 4.75
C LYS A 549 11.40 -12.85 3.50
N MET A 550 11.47 -13.52 2.35
CA MET A 550 10.98 -13.01 1.07
C MET A 550 11.66 -11.70 0.60
N GLN A 551 12.88 -11.44 1.08
CA GLN A 551 13.71 -10.31 0.69
C GLN A 551 14.56 -10.68 -0.54
N TRP A 552 13.87 -10.95 -1.65
CA TRP A 552 14.47 -11.46 -2.88
C TRP A 552 15.58 -10.57 -3.44
N ARG A 553 15.48 -9.24 -3.30
CA ARG A 553 16.48 -8.30 -3.78
C ARG A 553 17.79 -8.42 -3.00
N ASP A 554 17.71 -8.46 -1.67
CA ASP A 554 18.87 -8.59 -0.79
C ASP A 554 19.48 -10.00 -0.89
N GLY A 555 18.65 -11.03 -1.00
CA GLY A 555 19.06 -12.40 -1.27
C GLY A 555 19.80 -12.50 -2.61
N PHE A 556 19.27 -11.87 -3.66
CA PHE A 556 19.92 -11.79 -4.96
C PHE A 556 21.24 -11.02 -4.93
N GLN A 557 21.28 -9.88 -4.24
CA GLN A 557 22.47 -9.06 -4.06
C GLN A 557 23.61 -9.87 -3.41
N SER A 558 23.29 -10.62 -2.36
CA SER A 558 24.25 -11.47 -1.64
C SER A 558 24.69 -12.70 -2.46
N ALA A 559 23.74 -13.41 -3.08
CA ALA A 559 23.99 -14.63 -3.86
C ALA A 559 24.87 -14.40 -5.11
N PHE A 560 24.68 -13.24 -5.76
CA PHE A 560 25.33 -12.94 -7.02
C PHE A 560 26.45 -11.91 -6.86
N PHE A 561 26.11 -10.66 -6.52
CA PHE A 561 27.07 -9.54 -6.58
C PHE A 561 28.11 -9.60 -5.47
N GLU A 562 27.71 -9.78 -4.21
CA GLU A 562 28.65 -9.80 -3.08
C GLU A 562 29.56 -11.02 -3.13
N LEU A 563 29.01 -12.18 -3.53
CA LEU A 563 29.78 -13.40 -3.72
C LEU A 563 30.81 -13.27 -4.86
N GLN A 564 30.44 -12.63 -5.98
CA GLN A 564 31.39 -12.30 -7.06
C GLN A 564 32.48 -11.33 -6.60
N ILE A 565 32.14 -10.33 -5.78
CA ILE A 565 33.11 -9.40 -5.21
C ILE A 565 34.11 -10.14 -4.32
N ALA A 566 33.63 -11.07 -3.47
CA ALA A 566 34.49 -11.89 -2.62
C ALA A 566 35.42 -12.79 -3.46
N ARG A 567 34.89 -13.43 -4.52
CA ARG A 567 35.69 -14.20 -5.48
C ARG A 567 36.75 -13.35 -6.16
N ASP A 568 36.39 -12.18 -6.67
CA ASP A 568 37.32 -11.32 -7.41
C ASP A 568 38.43 -10.78 -6.51
N ALA A 569 38.12 -10.49 -5.24
CA ALA A 569 39.12 -10.14 -4.23
C ALA A 569 40.08 -11.29 -3.95
N TYR A 570 39.57 -12.52 -3.79
CA TYR A 570 40.39 -13.72 -3.65
C TYR A 570 41.29 -13.92 -4.89
N ARG A 571 40.74 -13.73 -6.09
CA ARG A 571 41.50 -13.82 -7.35
C ARG A 571 42.62 -12.79 -7.43
N ASP A 572 42.35 -11.52 -7.17
CA ASP A 572 43.37 -10.45 -7.19
C ASP A 572 44.50 -10.73 -6.21
N ILE A 573 44.19 -11.23 -5.00
CA ILE A 573 45.19 -11.59 -4.00
C ILE A 573 46.07 -12.76 -4.47
N CYS A 574 45.47 -13.81 -5.03
CA CYS A 574 46.22 -14.96 -5.55
C CYS A 574 47.13 -14.56 -6.71
N THR A 575 46.60 -13.81 -7.68
CA THR A 575 47.38 -13.33 -8.84
C THR A 575 48.56 -12.47 -8.39
N ARG A 576 48.35 -11.52 -7.46
CA ARG A 576 49.44 -10.65 -6.96
C ARG A 576 50.41 -11.37 -6.04
N GLY A 577 49.95 -12.40 -5.35
CA GLY A 577 50.78 -13.26 -4.52
C GLY A 577 51.58 -14.30 -5.30
N GLU A 578 51.40 -14.36 -6.62
CA GLU A 578 52.08 -15.30 -7.53
C GLU A 578 51.80 -16.77 -7.19
N PHE A 579 50.59 -17.09 -6.73
CA PHE A 579 50.13 -18.47 -6.56
C PHE A 579 48.78 -18.71 -7.24
N ALA A 580 48.59 -19.91 -7.77
CA ALA A 580 47.35 -20.30 -8.44
C ALA A 580 46.16 -20.35 -7.47
N LEU A 581 44.94 -20.26 -8.02
CA LEU A 581 43.70 -20.47 -7.27
C LEU A 581 43.59 -21.93 -6.82
N HIS A 582 42.95 -22.17 -5.67
CA HIS A 582 42.75 -23.54 -5.20
C HIS A 582 41.53 -24.19 -5.85
N LYS A 583 41.70 -25.39 -6.41
CA LYS A 583 40.66 -26.11 -7.15
C LYS A 583 39.38 -26.29 -6.34
N ASP A 584 39.48 -26.88 -5.16
CA ASP A 584 38.30 -27.21 -4.34
C ASP A 584 37.57 -25.95 -3.83
N VAL A 585 38.29 -24.85 -3.64
CA VAL A 585 37.71 -23.58 -3.17
C VAL A 585 36.88 -22.96 -4.30
N ILE A 586 37.43 -22.95 -5.52
CA ILE A 586 36.75 -22.38 -6.69
C ILE A 586 35.58 -23.23 -7.13
N VAL A 587 35.73 -24.55 -7.19
CA VAL A 587 34.63 -25.46 -7.53
C VAL A 587 33.47 -25.27 -6.55
N ARG A 588 33.76 -25.19 -5.24
CA ARG A 588 32.75 -24.88 -4.22
C ARG A 588 32.07 -23.53 -4.44
N PHE A 589 32.83 -22.48 -4.79
CA PHE A 589 32.25 -21.17 -5.09
C PHE A 589 31.26 -21.26 -6.26
N ILE A 590 31.66 -21.91 -7.37
CA ILE A 590 30.82 -22.02 -8.56
C ILE A 590 29.55 -22.82 -8.22
N GLU A 591 29.70 -23.93 -7.49
CA GLU A 591 28.59 -24.77 -7.04
C GLU A 591 27.61 -23.98 -6.14
N ALA A 592 28.13 -23.30 -5.12
CA ALA A 592 27.31 -22.51 -4.21
C ALA A 592 26.59 -21.36 -4.94
N GLN A 593 27.29 -20.62 -5.80
CA GLN A 593 26.68 -19.56 -6.60
C GLN A 593 25.58 -20.11 -7.53
N THR A 594 25.84 -21.24 -8.18
CA THR A 594 24.90 -21.88 -9.10
C THR A 594 23.62 -22.28 -8.38
N ILE A 595 23.73 -22.88 -7.20
CA ILE A 595 22.55 -23.29 -6.41
C ILE A 595 21.79 -22.06 -5.89
N MET A 596 22.48 -21.05 -5.33
CA MET A 596 21.81 -19.86 -4.78
C MET A 596 21.15 -18.99 -5.85
N LEU A 597 21.67 -18.99 -7.08
CA LEU A 597 21.11 -18.23 -8.20
C LEU A 597 20.01 -19.00 -8.95
N ALA A 598 19.93 -20.33 -8.81
CA ALA A 598 18.96 -21.17 -9.53
C ALA A 598 17.48 -20.76 -9.36
N PRO A 599 17.01 -20.27 -8.19
CA PRO A 599 15.63 -19.76 -8.06
C PRO A 599 15.34 -18.55 -8.97
N ILE A 600 16.38 -17.79 -9.36
CA ILE A 600 16.26 -16.56 -10.15
C ILE A 600 16.56 -16.83 -11.62
N CYS A 601 17.71 -17.45 -11.93
CA CYS A 601 18.17 -17.74 -13.29
C CYS A 601 18.34 -19.26 -13.52
N PRO A 602 17.25 -20.04 -13.52
CA PRO A 602 17.34 -21.50 -13.50
C PRO A 602 18.02 -22.09 -14.74
N HIS A 603 17.83 -21.52 -15.93
CA HIS A 603 18.28 -22.15 -17.16
C HIS A 603 19.80 -22.11 -17.32
N ILE A 604 20.41 -20.95 -17.02
CA ILE A 604 21.87 -20.81 -17.03
C ILE A 604 22.52 -21.55 -15.87
N CYS A 605 21.87 -21.59 -14.70
CA CYS A 605 22.37 -22.37 -13.55
C CYS A 605 22.37 -23.87 -13.87
N GLU A 606 21.34 -24.37 -14.56
CA GLU A 606 21.30 -25.76 -15.04
C GLU A 606 22.44 -26.06 -16.02
N TYR A 607 22.84 -25.08 -16.82
CA TYR A 607 23.99 -25.20 -17.71
C TYR A 607 25.32 -25.18 -16.93
N PHE A 608 25.48 -24.29 -15.93
CA PHE A 608 26.65 -24.28 -15.04
C PHE A 608 26.79 -25.60 -14.26
N TRP A 609 25.67 -26.15 -13.80
CA TRP A 609 25.61 -27.45 -13.12
C TRP A 609 26.19 -28.58 -13.99
N LYS A 610 25.86 -28.57 -15.28
CA LYS A 610 26.43 -29.52 -16.26
C LYS A 610 27.93 -29.30 -16.47
N LEU A 611 28.41 -28.06 -16.53
CA LEU A 611 29.83 -27.75 -16.64
C LEU A 611 30.64 -28.25 -15.45
N LEU A 612 30.04 -28.27 -14.25
CA LEU A 612 30.64 -28.84 -13.03
C LEU A 612 30.67 -30.38 -13.01
N GLY A 613 30.14 -31.03 -14.06
CA GLY A 613 30.14 -32.50 -14.18
C GLY A 613 28.90 -33.16 -13.58
N HIS A 614 27.84 -32.41 -13.25
CA HIS A 614 26.59 -32.94 -12.69
C HIS A 614 25.51 -33.22 -13.74
N ALA A 615 25.91 -33.60 -14.96
CA ALA A 615 25.01 -33.72 -16.12
C ALA A 615 23.87 -34.74 -15.96
N ASP A 616 23.99 -35.69 -15.03
CA ASP A 616 22.99 -36.72 -14.73
C ASP A 616 21.93 -36.26 -13.71
N SER A 617 21.96 -34.98 -13.28
CA SER A 617 21.05 -34.40 -12.29
C SER A 617 20.67 -32.97 -12.65
N PHE A 618 19.57 -32.47 -12.06
CA PHE A 618 19.15 -31.08 -12.18
C PHE A 618 19.59 -30.28 -10.96
N VAL A 619 19.98 -29.00 -11.17
CA VAL A 619 20.27 -28.09 -10.05
C VAL A 619 19.04 -27.90 -9.14
N ALA A 620 17.83 -28.02 -9.71
CA ALA A 620 16.57 -27.98 -8.97
C ALA A 620 16.45 -29.09 -7.91
N ASN A 621 17.21 -30.18 -8.03
CA ASN A 621 17.24 -31.26 -7.04
C ASN A 621 18.39 -31.11 -6.02
N ALA A 622 19.25 -30.10 -6.18
CA ALA A 622 20.36 -29.87 -5.27
C ALA A 622 19.86 -29.36 -3.91
N ALA A 623 20.50 -29.82 -2.84
CA ALA A 623 20.30 -29.22 -1.53
C ALA A 623 20.89 -27.81 -1.49
N TRP A 624 20.37 -26.95 -0.60
CA TRP A 624 20.98 -25.65 -0.34
C TRP A 624 22.48 -25.81 0.03
N PRO A 625 23.38 -24.90 -0.38
CA PRO A 625 24.81 -25.09 -0.18
C PRO A 625 25.16 -25.22 1.31
N ALA A 626 25.95 -26.23 1.64
CA ALA A 626 26.38 -26.46 3.01
C ALA A 626 27.48 -25.47 3.43
N VAL A 627 27.36 -24.93 4.64
CA VAL A 627 28.43 -24.18 5.32
C VAL A 627 29.47 -25.14 5.89
N THR A 628 30.75 -24.74 5.92
CA THR A 628 31.85 -25.61 6.38
C THR A 628 31.96 -25.73 7.90
N GLY A 629 31.25 -24.87 8.63
CA GLY A 629 31.19 -24.83 10.09
C GLY A 629 30.65 -23.49 10.59
N PRO A 630 30.69 -23.23 11.91
CA PRO A 630 30.41 -21.91 12.45
C PRO A 630 31.31 -20.86 11.81
N THR A 631 30.76 -19.70 11.43
CA THR A 631 31.52 -18.62 10.80
C THR A 631 32.70 -18.18 11.67
N ASP A 632 33.92 -18.27 11.11
CA ASP A 632 35.13 -17.78 11.79
C ASP A 632 35.23 -16.25 11.66
N PHE A 633 34.56 -15.55 12.58
CA PHE A 633 34.59 -14.09 12.66
C PHE A 633 35.99 -13.53 12.96
N THR A 634 36.90 -14.33 13.53
CA THR A 634 38.29 -13.90 13.76
C THR A 634 39.04 -13.83 12.45
N LEU A 635 38.86 -14.86 11.60
CA LEU A 635 39.41 -14.89 10.26
C LEU A 635 38.84 -13.75 9.42
N LEU A 636 37.51 -13.60 9.34
CA LEU A 636 36.87 -12.51 8.58
C LEU A 636 37.41 -11.13 8.98
N ARG A 637 37.58 -10.86 10.28
CA ARG A 637 38.17 -9.61 10.77
C ARG A 637 39.63 -9.45 10.35
N ALA A 638 40.43 -10.52 10.39
CA ALA A 638 41.81 -10.47 9.92
C ALA A 638 41.87 -10.13 8.41
N GLY A 639 40.95 -10.68 7.60
CA GLY A 639 40.84 -10.39 6.17
C GLY A 639 40.37 -8.98 5.88
N ASP A 640 39.36 -8.49 6.60
CA ASP A 640 38.88 -7.12 6.51
C ASP A 640 39.98 -6.12 6.92
N PHE A 641 40.69 -6.39 8.02
CA PHE A 641 41.86 -5.62 8.43
C PHE A 641 42.93 -5.58 7.34
N LEU A 642 43.27 -6.73 6.74
CA LEU A 642 44.26 -6.81 5.67
C LEU A 642 43.81 -5.99 4.45
N THR A 643 42.56 -6.17 4.01
CA THR A 643 41.97 -5.48 2.85
C THR A 643 41.95 -3.96 3.07
N LYS A 644 41.49 -3.51 4.23
CA LYS A 644 41.47 -2.08 4.59
C LYS A 644 42.88 -1.50 4.69
N SER A 645 43.81 -2.23 5.29
CA SER A 645 45.21 -1.81 5.40
C SER A 645 45.87 -1.68 4.02
N LEU A 646 45.65 -2.65 3.12
CA LEU A 646 46.13 -2.59 1.74
C LEU A 646 45.54 -1.41 0.98
N LYS A 647 44.23 -1.16 1.11
CA LYS A 647 43.58 0.01 0.52
C LYS A 647 44.18 1.32 1.05
N HIS A 648 44.35 1.44 2.37
CA HIS A 648 44.98 2.61 2.98
C HIS A 648 46.41 2.81 2.49
N PHE A 649 47.17 1.73 2.33
CA PHE A 649 48.52 1.78 1.81
C PHE A 649 48.55 2.29 0.35
N ARG A 650 47.67 1.76 -0.50
CA ARG A 650 47.51 2.21 -1.90
C ARG A 650 47.10 3.69 -1.98
N ASP A 651 46.11 4.09 -1.19
CA ASP A 651 45.65 5.49 -1.11
C ASP A 651 46.76 6.43 -0.64
N ALA A 652 47.60 5.99 0.30
CA ALA A 652 48.73 6.78 0.80
C ALA A 652 49.81 6.98 -0.27
N VAL A 653 50.10 5.94 -1.06
CA VAL A 653 51.01 6.04 -2.22
C VAL A 653 50.43 7.02 -3.25
N MET A 654 49.17 6.86 -3.65
CA MET A 654 48.51 7.74 -4.64
C MET A 654 48.41 9.21 -4.17
N LYS A 655 48.13 9.46 -2.88
CA LYS A 655 48.11 10.81 -2.30
C LYS A 655 49.50 11.43 -2.17
N GLY A 656 50.55 10.62 -2.03
CA GLY A 656 51.95 11.08 -2.05
C GLY A 656 52.39 11.63 -3.41
N ASP A 657 51.73 11.18 -4.47
CA ASP A 657 51.97 11.57 -5.87
C ASP A 657 51.11 12.75 -6.35
N ALA A 658 49.99 13.06 -5.66
CA ALA A 658 49.14 14.19 -6.01
C ALA A 658 49.76 15.53 -5.57
N VAL A 659 50.29 16.29 -6.54
CA VAL A 659 50.77 17.67 -6.35
C VAL A 659 49.63 18.55 -5.81
N LYS A 660 49.74 19.02 -4.56
CA LYS A 660 48.94 20.17 -4.08
C LYS A 660 49.36 21.40 -4.87
N GLY A 661 48.60 21.72 -5.92
CA GLY A 661 48.80 22.92 -6.72
C GLY A 661 48.72 24.20 -5.88
N LYS A 662 49.88 24.81 -5.61
CA LYS A 662 49.99 26.26 -5.46
C LYS A 662 50.73 26.79 -6.68
N LYS A 663 50.03 27.63 -7.46
CA LYS A 663 50.55 28.35 -8.63
C LYS A 663 51.89 29.04 -8.31
N LYS A 664 52.98 28.54 -8.88
CA LYS A 664 54.18 29.32 -9.25
C LYS A 664 54.72 28.77 -10.58
N PRO A 665 55.27 29.63 -11.46
CA PRO A 665 55.56 29.24 -12.84
C PRO A 665 56.78 28.34 -12.95
N ALA A 666 56.62 27.34 -13.83
CA ALA A 666 57.58 26.43 -14.45
C ALA A 666 59.03 26.46 -13.94
N ALA A 667 59.33 25.59 -12.97
CA ALA A 667 60.58 24.84 -12.97
C ALA A 667 60.26 23.43 -13.46
N ILE A 668 61.14 22.84 -14.26
CA ILE A 668 61.04 21.46 -14.73
C ILE A 668 60.95 20.57 -13.48
N VAL A 669 59.76 20.01 -13.22
CA VAL A 669 59.54 19.08 -12.12
C VAL A 669 60.07 17.73 -12.60
N GLU A 670 61.23 17.30 -12.08
CA GLU A 670 61.66 15.91 -12.24
C GLU A 670 60.56 14.97 -11.73
N PRO A 671 60.26 13.86 -12.42
CA PRO A 671 59.28 12.89 -11.95
C PRO A 671 59.72 12.39 -10.58
N LYS A 672 58.87 12.63 -9.58
CA LYS A 672 59.11 12.23 -8.20
C LYS A 672 59.31 10.70 -8.19
N LYS A 673 60.49 10.24 -7.76
CA LYS A 673 60.79 8.80 -7.72
C LYS A 673 59.75 8.10 -6.84
N PRO A 674 59.23 6.94 -7.28
CA PRO A 674 58.25 6.20 -6.48
C PRO A 674 58.85 5.87 -5.11
N PRO A 675 58.04 5.87 -4.04
CA PRO A 675 58.51 5.48 -2.72
C PRO A 675 59.10 4.07 -2.76
N THR A 676 60.31 3.91 -2.23
CA THR A 676 61.06 2.64 -2.25
C THR A 676 60.93 1.82 -0.96
N HIS A 677 60.44 2.44 0.12
CA HIS A 677 60.34 1.84 1.45
C HIS A 677 58.99 2.14 2.09
N ALA A 678 58.52 1.22 2.92
CA ALA A 678 57.28 1.31 3.67
C ALA A 678 57.54 0.97 5.13
N HIS A 679 56.96 1.75 6.05
CA HIS A 679 56.99 1.46 7.48
C HIS A 679 55.57 1.16 7.96
N VAL A 680 55.36 -0.05 8.48
CA VAL A 680 54.09 -0.46 9.09
C VAL A 680 54.28 -0.48 10.59
N TYR A 681 53.46 0.28 11.31
CA TYR A 681 53.46 0.32 12.77
C TYR A 681 52.27 -0.49 13.29
N LEU A 682 52.54 -1.50 14.11
CA LEU A 682 51.53 -2.25 14.85
C LEU A 682 51.57 -1.81 16.30
N ALA A 683 50.43 -1.37 16.84
CA ALA A 683 50.31 -1.10 18.26
C ALA A 683 50.01 -2.42 18.99
N ASN A 684 50.85 -2.77 19.98
CA ASN A 684 50.64 -3.97 20.81
C ASN A 684 49.52 -3.78 21.84
N GLU A 685 49.14 -2.53 22.12
CA GLU A 685 48.08 -2.20 23.06
C GLU A 685 47.28 -1.03 22.50
N PHE A 686 45.99 -0.99 22.81
CA PHE A 686 45.16 0.17 22.57
C PHE A 686 45.77 1.42 23.27
N PRO A 687 45.79 2.60 22.62
CA PRO A 687 46.04 3.86 23.29
C PRO A 687 45.16 4.02 24.54
N SER A 688 45.69 4.68 25.58
CA SER A 688 45.02 4.84 26.88
C SER A 688 43.56 5.34 26.80
N TRP A 689 43.27 6.22 25.84
CA TRP A 689 41.91 6.72 25.61
C TRP A 689 40.96 5.64 25.06
N GLN A 690 41.43 4.73 24.20
CA GLN A 690 40.63 3.60 23.69
C GLN A 690 40.41 2.56 24.78
N GLN A 691 41.42 2.28 25.61
CA GLN A 691 41.27 1.38 26.76
C GLN A 691 40.19 1.86 27.74
N THR A 692 40.16 3.17 28.01
CA THR A 692 39.16 3.80 28.88
C THR A 692 37.75 3.61 28.32
N VAL A 693 37.58 3.79 27.01
CA VAL A 693 36.28 3.62 26.33
C VAL A 693 35.86 2.16 26.32
N LEU A 694 36.75 1.22 25.97
CA LEU A 694 36.46 -0.22 25.98
C LEU A 694 36.07 -0.72 27.37
N THR A 695 36.82 -0.32 28.40
CA THR A 695 36.53 -0.68 29.79
C THR A 695 35.14 -0.19 30.19
N PHE A 696 34.79 1.05 29.84
CA PHE A 696 33.45 1.58 30.09
C PHE A 696 32.36 0.82 29.32
N MET A 697 32.58 0.53 28.04
CA MET A 697 31.63 -0.24 27.23
C MET A 697 31.42 -1.64 27.81
N ALA A 698 32.47 -2.30 28.31
CA ALA A 698 32.38 -3.61 28.94
C ALA A 698 31.49 -3.61 30.19
N THR A 699 31.42 -2.49 30.93
CA THR A 699 30.50 -2.37 32.09
C THR A 699 29.03 -2.27 31.70
N LEU A 700 28.72 -1.89 30.45
CA LEU A 700 27.36 -1.67 29.97
C LEU A 700 26.86 -2.79 29.04
N PHE A 701 27.71 -3.74 28.70
CA PHE A 701 27.38 -4.78 27.73
C PHE A 701 26.62 -5.94 28.38
N ASP A 702 25.44 -6.26 27.85
CA ASP A 702 24.69 -7.44 28.26
C ASP A 702 25.14 -8.65 27.45
N LYS A 703 25.70 -9.64 28.16
CA LYS A 703 26.22 -10.87 27.53
C LYS A 703 25.13 -11.80 27.01
N ALA A 704 23.93 -11.77 27.61
CA ALA A 704 22.84 -12.65 27.24
C ALA A 704 22.16 -12.18 25.95
N THR A 705 21.94 -10.86 25.83
CA THR A 705 21.27 -10.26 24.67
C THR A 705 22.24 -9.72 23.61
N LYS A 706 23.56 -9.79 23.86
CA LYS A 706 24.64 -9.22 23.02
C LYS A 706 24.41 -7.75 22.65
N SER A 707 23.83 -6.97 23.56
CA SER A 707 23.39 -5.60 23.27
C SER A 707 23.86 -4.60 24.31
N PHE A 708 23.84 -3.33 23.92
CA PHE A 708 23.98 -2.20 24.84
C PHE A 708 22.61 -1.62 25.19
N PRO A 709 22.45 -0.99 26.36
CA PRO A 709 21.20 -0.37 26.74
C PRO A 709 20.83 0.80 25.81
N ALA A 710 19.53 1.07 25.67
CA ALA A 710 19.01 2.12 24.77
C ALA A 710 19.60 3.52 25.06
N ASP A 711 20.00 3.77 26.32
CA ASP A 711 20.61 5.02 26.78
C ASP A 711 22.15 5.07 26.65
N PHE A 712 22.77 4.09 25.98
CA PHE A 712 24.21 3.98 25.80
C PHE A 712 24.89 5.29 25.39
N MET A 713 24.32 5.99 24.40
CA MET A 713 24.89 7.25 23.89
C MET A 713 24.83 8.38 24.91
N ALA A 714 23.82 8.39 25.79
CA ALA A 714 23.74 9.35 26.88
C ALA A 714 24.82 9.06 27.93
N LYS A 715 25.00 7.78 28.29
CA LYS A 715 26.03 7.35 29.24
C LYS A 715 27.45 7.61 28.73
N LEU A 716 27.72 7.39 27.43
CA LEU A 716 29.02 7.70 26.81
C LEU A 716 29.35 9.20 26.85
N LYS A 717 28.34 10.07 26.67
CA LYS A 717 28.52 11.54 26.80
C LYS A 717 28.87 11.95 28.23
N VAL A 718 28.34 11.27 29.25
CA VAL A 718 28.73 11.50 30.65
C VAL A 718 30.20 11.16 30.87
N LEU A 719 30.67 10.00 30.36
CA LEU A 719 32.09 9.64 30.41
C LEU A 719 32.98 10.70 29.74
N LEU A 720 32.61 11.15 28.54
CA LEU A 720 33.32 12.21 27.81
C LEU A 720 33.47 13.50 28.60
N ASN A 721 32.43 13.90 29.34
CA ASN A 721 32.46 15.12 30.15
C ASN A 721 33.26 14.98 31.45
N SER A 722 33.44 13.75 31.93
CA SER A 722 34.21 13.44 33.14
C SER A 722 35.72 13.28 32.92
N HIS A 723 36.18 13.18 31.66
CA HIS A 723 37.58 12.97 31.30
C HIS A 723 38.06 14.01 30.28
N ASP A 724 38.86 14.98 30.72
CA ASP A 724 39.37 16.08 29.85
C ASP A 724 40.14 15.59 28.62
N ALA A 725 40.84 14.46 28.72
CA ALA A 725 41.54 13.84 27.60
C ALA A 725 40.58 13.28 26.53
N LEU A 726 39.49 12.63 26.95
CA LEU A 726 38.47 12.10 26.04
C LEU A 726 37.65 13.22 25.40
N LYS A 727 37.35 14.28 26.17
CA LYS A 727 36.62 15.46 25.70
C LYS A 727 37.29 16.12 24.50
N LYS A 728 38.62 16.25 24.51
CA LYS A 728 39.42 16.79 23.38
C LYS A 728 39.36 15.90 22.12
N MET A 729 38.98 14.64 22.25
CA MET A 729 38.92 13.65 21.18
C MET A 729 37.50 13.12 20.92
N THR A 730 36.48 13.90 21.28
CA THR A 730 35.06 13.49 21.24
C THR A 730 34.66 12.80 19.93
N LYS A 731 35.06 13.35 18.78
CA LYS A 731 34.75 12.75 17.46
C LYS A 731 35.30 11.32 17.33
N ASN A 732 36.56 11.12 17.72
CA ASN A 732 37.24 9.82 17.61
C ASN A 732 36.64 8.81 18.60
N VAL A 733 36.31 9.25 19.81
CA VAL A 733 35.64 8.41 20.83
C VAL A 733 34.29 7.93 20.32
N MET A 734 33.48 8.82 19.76
CA MET A 734 32.15 8.47 19.25
C MET A 734 32.23 7.50 18.07
N GLN A 735 33.16 7.72 17.13
CA GLN A 735 33.38 6.81 16.01
C GLN A 735 33.86 5.43 16.47
N PHE A 736 34.82 5.40 17.39
CA PHE A 736 35.34 4.15 17.94
C PHE A 736 34.28 3.38 18.73
N ALA A 737 33.52 4.04 19.60
CA ALA A 737 32.45 3.40 20.36
C ALA A 737 31.32 2.88 19.46
N SER A 738 30.96 3.61 18.40
CA SER A 738 29.98 3.15 17.41
C SER A 738 30.48 1.91 16.66
N PHE A 739 31.75 1.85 16.31
CA PHE A 739 32.37 0.69 15.67
C PHE A 739 32.36 -0.53 16.60
N VAL A 740 32.83 -0.37 17.85
CA VAL A 740 32.85 -1.45 18.85
C VAL A 740 31.44 -1.94 19.16
N LYS A 741 30.46 -1.03 19.19
CA LYS A 741 29.05 -1.40 19.41
C LYS A 741 28.55 -2.36 18.34
N ALA A 742 28.76 -2.04 17.06
CA ALA A 742 28.37 -2.90 15.94
C ALA A 742 29.14 -4.24 15.95
N ASP A 743 30.43 -4.23 16.28
CA ASP A 743 31.25 -5.46 16.37
C ASP A 743 30.79 -6.38 17.52
N ALA A 744 30.32 -5.81 18.64
CA ALA A 744 29.83 -6.57 19.79
C ALA A 744 28.46 -7.21 19.57
N GLU A 745 27.60 -6.62 18.73
CA GLU A 745 26.34 -7.24 18.31
C GLU A 745 26.59 -8.56 17.56
N LEU A 746 27.69 -8.64 16.80
CA LEU A 746 28.11 -9.85 16.09
C LEU A 746 28.84 -10.85 17.01
N ARG A 747 29.85 -10.36 17.75
CA ARG A 747 30.83 -11.22 18.46
C ARG A 747 30.57 -11.41 19.95
N GLY A 748 29.64 -10.67 20.53
CA GLY A 748 29.48 -10.65 21.97
C GLY A 748 30.65 -9.92 22.66
N GLN A 749 31.07 -10.44 23.80
CA GLN A 749 32.03 -9.79 24.69
C GLN A 749 33.44 -9.63 24.08
N ASP A 750 33.84 -10.51 23.15
CA ASP A 750 35.15 -10.51 22.50
C ASP A 750 35.48 -9.19 21.79
N ALA A 751 34.47 -8.45 21.31
CA ALA A 751 34.67 -7.16 20.64
C ALA A 751 35.14 -6.05 21.60
N ILE A 752 34.97 -6.25 22.91
CA ILE A 752 35.16 -5.23 23.96
C ILE A 752 36.38 -5.56 24.83
N GLU A 753 37.09 -6.65 24.55
CA GLU A 753 38.27 -7.04 25.30
C GLU A 753 39.47 -6.13 25.02
N LEU A 754 40.25 -5.86 26.06
CA LEU A 754 41.56 -5.23 25.95
C LEU A 754 42.56 -6.30 25.53
N ARG A 755 42.78 -6.45 24.22
CA ARG A 755 43.83 -7.32 23.67
C ARG A 755 44.86 -6.51 22.90
#